data_AF-A0A7I8KMB8-F1
#
_entry.id   AF-A0A7I8KMB8-F1
#
_cell.length_a   1.000
_cell.length_b   1.000
_cell.length_c   1.000
_cell.angle_alpha   90.00
_cell.angle_beta   90.00
_cell.angle_gamma   90.00
#
_symmetry.space_group_name_H-M   'P 1'
#
loop_
_entity.id
_entity.type
_entity.pdbx_description
1 polymer ?
#
loop_
_entity_poly.entity_id
_entity_poly.type
_entity_poly.pdbx_seq_one_letter_code
_entity_poly.pdbx_strand_id
1 'polypeptide(L)'
;MENLVAAQRSLRAALERSQAVATALDTAGLRLDEISRRLPSLEAALRPVRARKEALLAVGRHIDRAVGPAAAVLRVFDAVHGLEALLFSDPRHDLAGYLSVLRRLEEALFFLAGNCNLAIQWLEDMVDHLEENSLADSGFLAILRGSLLSLKNSSSPLDGGLLSAALRRLESEFRRLLAENSAPLAMAPPSLTHHHLLLTSPLPAAVLQKLVLILERLSANGRLENCIRIYTAERVSVLRASLSSLDLDYLEKIANSELDDVRSIEDSFTRWREHLEFAVKHLFESEYKLCSELLGACGPPELWMGCFAEIASQPGITAFLRFGMRVTESQNDPIKLLKLLEIFSTLDKLRVDFNRLFGGKPCGEIKSLTRDLIKRVVDGACDIFWELLVQVELQRQMPPPPHGSVPKLATFITGYCNTLLGEEYRPVLTQVLKINHSWRNEQFQEGHLAEAILNVVKALEENFEEWSKGYEDPAQASLFLMNAHWHFHQHLHGTDLGELLGEEWLKGHRHYRDYYMELYLRQSWRKLPGLLSREGLALLSSGGGGGGGGSTERDLVKKRLWAFNEAFDEIYRKHSRWVIPEKDLREELCNLIAEILVPRYRIYMKNYGPLVEKEESAHKYAKHTVKSLESIICSLFQHSPGKSSRFKDRPSNGKVNDVVNAARFHHPAPAVV
;
A
#
# COMPACT_ATOMS: atom_id res chain seq x y z
N MET A 1 88.63 117.70 4.94
CA MET A 1 89.00 116.41 4.30
C MET A 1 89.13 115.29 5.32
N GLU A 2 90.08 115.37 6.27
CA GLU A 2 90.43 114.26 7.17
C GLU A 2 89.26 113.69 8.00
N ASN A 3 88.43 114.54 8.61
CA ASN A 3 87.28 114.11 9.41
C ASN A 3 86.27 113.24 8.62
N LEU A 4 86.15 113.46 7.31
CA LEU A 4 85.21 112.74 6.46
C LEU A 4 85.75 111.34 6.09
N VAL A 5 87.08 111.20 5.95
CA VAL A 5 87.76 109.91 5.79
C VAL A 5 87.73 109.11 7.10
N ALA A 6 87.89 109.78 8.25
CA ALA A 6 87.74 109.13 9.56
C ALA A 6 86.32 108.59 9.78
N ALA A 7 85.29 109.38 9.44
CA ALA A 7 83.89 108.95 9.47
C ALA A 7 83.63 107.76 8.53
N GLN A 8 84.12 107.81 7.28
CA GLN A 8 83.97 106.71 6.31
C GLN A 8 84.63 105.41 6.80
N ARG A 9 85.82 105.47 7.41
CA ARG A 9 86.48 104.30 8.00
C ARG A 9 85.70 103.75 9.19
N SER A 10 85.20 104.62 10.08
CA SER A 10 84.38 104.20 11.23
C SER A 10 83.07 103.55 10.80
N LEU A 11 82.44 104.06 9.73
CA LEU A 11 81.19 103.54 9.20
C LEU A 11 81.39 102.22 8.44
N ARG A 12 82.50 102.04 7.70
CA ARG A 12 82.92 100.71 7.19
C ARG A 12 83.17 99.71 8.32
N ALA A 13 83.94 100.09 9.35
CA ALA A 13 84.20 99.23 10.50
C ALA A 13 82.92 98.94 11.33
N ALA A 14 81.89 99.77 11.27
CA ALA A 14 80.57 99.48 11.83
C ALA A 14 79.77 98.52 10.95
N LEU A 15 79.82 98.69 9.62
CA LEU A 15 79.15 97.81 8.65
C LEU A 15 79.75 96.39 8.67
N GLU A 16 81.08 96.27 8.68
CA GLU A 16 81.80 94.99 8.80
C GLU A 16 81.47 94.27 10.11
N ARG A 17 81.40 95.02 11.24
CA ARG A 17 80.91 94.47 12.51
C ARG A 17 79.45 94.03 12.43
N SER A 18 78.57 94.79 11.76
CA SER A 18 77.17 94.41 11.58
C SER A 18 77.02 93.16 10.71
N GLN A 19 77.84 93.00 9.67
CA GLN A 19 77.86 91.79 8.83
C GLN A 19 78.40 90.58 9.60
N ALA A 20 79.45 90.76 10.42
CA ALA A 20 79.96 89.71 11.30
C ALA A 20 78.94 89.28 12.37
N VAL A 21 78.13 90.21 12.89
CA VAL A 21 77.01 89.89 13.79
C VAL A 21 75.90 89.16 13.04
N ALA A 22 75.55 89.57 11.82
CA ALA A 22 74.52 88.91 11.01
C ALA A 22 74.89 87.45 10.69
N THR A 23 76.12 87.19 10.21
CA THR A 23 76.57 85.82 9.91
C THR A 23 76.70 84.95 11.16
N ALA A 24 77.09 85.55 12.31
CA ALA A 24 77.05 84.86 13.60
C ALA A 24 75.60 84.50 14.03
N LEU A 25 74.63 85.37 13.74
CA LEU A 25 73.22 85.14 14.04
C LEU A 25 72.62 84.04 13.17
N ASP A 26 72.88 84.03 11.86
CA ASP A 26 72.46 82.95 10.94
C ASP A 26 73.06 81.61 11.36
N THR A 27 74.35 81.59 11.74
CA THR A 27 75.04 80.39 12.24
C THR A 27 74.45 79.91 13.57
N ALA A 28 73.98 80.83 14.43
CA ALA A 28 73.27 80.49 15.66
C ALA A 28 71.84 79.97 15.39
N GLY A 29 71.15 80.53 14.37
CA GLY A 29 69.86 80.07 13.90
C GLY A 29 69.90 78.61 13.43
N LEU A 30 70.84 78.27 12.53
CA LEU A 30 71.02 76.89 12.06
C LEU A 30 71.34 75.91 13.21
N ARG A 31 72.09 76.36 14.24
CA ARG A 31 72.34 75.55 15.44
C ARG A 31 71.09 75.39 16.32
N LEU A 32 70.26 76.43 16.44
CA LEU A 32 68.97 76.36 17.12
C LEU A 32 67.98 75.45 16.39
N ASP A 33 68.00 75.44 15.05
CA ASP A 33 67.21 74.51 14.23
C ASP A 33 67.72 73.07 14.38
N GLU A 34 69.04 72.83 14.40
CA GLU A 34 69.56 71.49 14.69
C GLU A 34 69.23 71.03 16.11
N ILE A 35 69.36 71.93 17.10
CA ILE A 35 68.99 71.64 18.50
C ILE A 35 67.49 71.37 18.60
N SER A 36 66.62 72.18 17.98
CA SER A 36 65.16 71.97 18.03
C SER A 36 64.73 70.69 17.31
N ARG A 37 65.44 70.27 16.24
CA ARG A 37 65.21 68.97 15.59
C ARG A 37 65.71 67.78 16.41
N ARG A 38 66.72 67.99 17.27
CA ARG A 38 67.29 66.95 18.16
C ARG A 38 66.69 66.92 19.56
N LEU A 39 66.02 67.98 19.99
CA LEU A 39 65.42 68.10 21.32
C LEU A 39 64.33 67.03 21.54
N PRO A 40 63.38 66.75 20.63
CA PRO A 40 62.36 65.72 20.83
C PRO A 40 62.93 64.31 20.99
N SER A 41 63.99 63.96 20.23
CA SER A 41 64.63 62.64 20.35
C SER A 41 65.50 62.52 21.61
N LEU A 42 66.14 63.62 22.04
CA LEU A 42 66.83 63.67 23.33
C LEU A 42 65.86 63.61 24.51
N GLU A 43 64.73 64.29 24.44
CA GLU A 43 63.68 64.23 25.45
C GLU A 43 63.04 62.84 25.53
N ALA A 44 62.72 62.22 24.39
CA ALA A 44 62.24 60.84 24.35
C ALA A 44 63.24 59.86 25.01
N ALA A 45 64.54 60.02 24.74
CA ALA A 45 65.59 59.21 25.37
C ALA A 45 65.75 59.47 26.89
N LEU A 46 65.39 60.66 27.38
CA LEU A 46 65.50 61.06 28.79
C LEU A 46 64.21 60.87 29.61
N ARG A 47 63.05 60.62 28.97
CA ARG A 47 61.76 60.35 29.66
C ARG A 47 61.86 59.23 30.72
N PRO A 48 62.49 58.06 30.45
CA PRO A 48 62.63 57.00 31.47
C PRO A 48 63.41 57.43 32.71
N VAL A 49 64.35 58.39 32.57
CA VAL A 49 65.16 58.92 33.67
C VAL A 49 64.39 59.99 34.48
N ARG A 50 63.39 60.65 33.87
CA ARG A 50 62.50 61.63 34.53
C ARG A 50 61.28 60.99 35.22
N ALA A 51 60.97 59.73 34.92
CA ALA A 51 59.81 59.03 35.48
C ALA A 51 59.95 58.78 37.00
N ARG A 52 58.82 58.74 37.71
CA ARG A 52 58.80 58.39 39.14
C ARG A 52 59.31 56.96 39.32
N LYS A 53 60.21 56.73 40.28
CA LYS A 53 60.79 55.41 40.59
C LYS A 53 59.71 54.33 40.81
N GLU A 54 58.59 54.71 41.40
CA GLU A 54 57.42 53.85 41.62
C GLU A 54 56.72 53.44 40.31
N ALA A 55 56.57 54.38 39.36
CA ALA A 55 56.00 54.10 38.05
C ALA A 55 56.89 53.16 37.23
N LEU A 56 58.22 53.32 37.28
CA LEU A 56 59.16 52.41 36.63
C LEU A 56 59.13 50.98 37.21
N LEU A 57 58.85 50.84 38.51
CA LEU A 57 58.66 49.53 39.18
C LEU A 57 57.25 48.95 39.01
N ALA A 58 56.25 49.77 38.70
CA ALA A 58 54.91 49.33 38.28
C ALA A 58 54.97 48.85 36.81
N VAL A 59 55.54 49.67 35.94
CA VAL A 59 56.38 49.34 34.77
C VAL A 59 56.34 47.89 34.30
N GLY A 60 57.40 47.19 34.73
CA GLY A 60 57.63 45.79 34.45
C GLY A 60 56.48 44.89 34.90
N ARG A 61 55.82 45.17 36.03
CA ARG A 61 54.68 44.36 36.51
C ARG A 61 53.45 44.49 35.60
N HIS A 62 53.19 45.66 35.02
CA HIS A 62 52.11 45.83 34.03
C HIS A 62 52.47 45.19 32.68
N ILE A 63 53.74 45.29 32.25
CA ILE A 63 54.25 44.62 31.04
C ILE A 63 54.16 43.09 31.20
N ASP A 64 54.71 42.51 32.27
CA ASP A 64 54.70 41.07 32.52
C ASP A 64 53.28 40.51 32.63
N ARG A 65 52.37 41.27 33.27
CA ARG A 65 50.95 40.92 33.42
C ARG A 65 50.19 40.90 32.09
N ALA A 66 50.58 41.70 31.10
CA ALA A 66 49.91 41.76 29.80
C ALA A 66 50.59 40.86 28.75
N VAL A 67 51.91 40.93 28.66
CA VAL A 67 52.71 40.22 27.64
C VAL A 67 52.76 38.72 27.90
N GLY A 68 52.84 38.27 29.16
CA GLY A 68 52.86 36.86 29.51
C GLY A 68 51.62 36.09 29.00
N PRO A 69 50.40 36.54 29.33
CA PRO A 69 49.17 35.93 28.83
C PRO A 69 48.95 36.13 27.32
N ALA A 70 49.31 37.28 26.75
CA ALA A 70 49.24 37.49 25.31
C ALA A 70 50.16 36.51 24.54
N ALA A 71 51.37 36.26 25.04
CA ALA A 71 52.27 35.25 24.49
C ALA A 71 51.74 33.82 24.67
N ALA A 72 51.00 33.52 25.74
CA ALA A 72 50.34 32.23 25.91
C ALA A 72 49.20 32.04 24.89
N VAL A 73 48.38 33.08 24.64
CA VAL A 73 47.34 33.09 23.60
C VAL A 73 47.97 32.88 22.21
N LEU A 74 49.05 33.59 21.88
CA LEU A 74 49.79 33.41 20.62
C LEU A 74 50.31 31.99 20.45
N ARG A 75 50.89 31.36 21.48
CA ARG A 75 51.34 29.95 21.40
C ARG A 75 50.21 28.97 21.11
N VAL A 76 48.99 29.22 21.61
CA VAL A 76 47.81 28.40 21.29
C VAL A 76 47.33 28.66 19.86
N PHE A 77 47.39 29.90 19.39
CA PHE A 77 47.09 30.27 18.00
C PHE A 77 48.07 29.64 17.00
N ASP A 78 49.38 29.66 17.29
CA ASP A 78 50.41 28.97 16.53
C ASP A 78 50.18 27.45 16.53
N ALA A 79 49.79 26.89 17.68
CA ALA A 79 49.46 25.47 17.78
C ALA A 79 48.23 25.08 16.94
N VAL A 80 47.20 25.95 16.85
CA VAL A 80 46.03 25.76 15.95
C VAL A 80 46.47 25.68 14.49
N HIS A 81 47.36 26.57 14.04
CA HIS A 81 47.92 26.51 12.68
C HIS A 81 48.79 25.25 12.48
N GLY A 82 49.50 24.80 13.51
CA GLY A 82 50.21 23.51 13.50
C GLY A 82 49.30 22.27 13.33
N LEU A 83 48.00 22.36 13.64
CA LEU A 83 47.04 21.27 13.41
C LEU A 83 46.49 21.24 11.98
N GLU A 84 46.66 22.32 11.20
CA GLU A 84 46.09 22.45 9.85
C GLU A 84 46.52 21.30 8.92
N ALA A 85 47.83 21.00 8.86
CA ALA A 85 48.37 19.92 8.05
C ALA A 85 47.80 18.54 8.43
N LEU A 86 47.46 18.32 9.71
CA LEU A 86 46.87 17.07 10.18
C LEU A 86 45.39 16.97 9.78
N LEU A 87 44.63 18.08 9.83
CA LEU A 87 43.21 18.13 9.46
C LEU A 87 42.96 18.17 7.93
N PHE A 88 43.99 18.45 7.14
CA PHE A 88 43.98 18.23 5.68
C PHE A 88 44.01 16.74 5.29
N SER A 89 44.47 15.86 6.18
CA SER A 89 44.44 14.40 5.98
C SER A 89 43.02 13.89 5.78
N ASP A 90 42.85 12.86 4.96
CA ASP A 90 41.52 12.31 4.67
C ASP A 90 41.06 11.37 5.81
N PRO A 91 39.95 11.66 6.53
CA PRO A 91 39.50 10.91 7.72
C PRO A 91 39.27 9.41 7.52
N ARG A 92 39.25 8.92 6.27
CA ARG A 92 39.12 7.51 5.89
C ARG A 92 40.19 6.61 6.51
N HIS A 93 41.41 7.11 6.61
CA HIS A 93 42.59 6.31 6.97
C HIS A 93 42.73 6.14 8.49
N ASP A 94 42.42 7.19 9.25
CA ASP A 94 42.42 7.17 10.71
C ASP A 94 41.35 8.12 11.25
N LEU A 95 40.12 7.63 11.35
CA LEU A 95 38.99 8.37 11.89
C LEU A 95 39.20 8.72 13.37
N ALA A 96 39.81 7.83 14.16
CA ALA A 96 40.03 8.04 15.59
C ALA A 96 41.05 9.16 15.83
N GLY A 97 42.18 9.11 15.10
CA GLY A 97 43.15 10.20 15.05
C GLY A 97 42.52 11.51 14.59
N TYR A 98 41.76 11.50 13.49
CA TYR A 98 41.10 12.70 12.98
C TYR A 98 40.15 13.35 14.00
N LEU A 99 39.28 12.55 14.65
CA LEU A 99 38.39 13.04 15.70
C LEU A 99 39.16 13.55 16.93
N SER A 100 40.29 12.95 17.27
CA SER A 100 41.15 13.44 18.37
C SER A 100 41.82 14.78 18.06
N VAL A 101 42.25 15.00 16.81
CA VAL A 101 42.83 16.28 16.35
C VAL A 101 41.74 17.35 16.27
N LEU A 102 40.56 17.01 15.75
CA LEU A 102 39.39 17.90 15.73
C LEU A 102 38.99 18.34 17.14
N ARG A 103 38.95 17.40 18.10
CA ARG A 103 38.71 17.71 19.52
C ARG A 103 39.75 18.67 20.11
N ARG A 104 41.04 18.49 19.78
CA ARG A 104 42.10 19.41 20.23
C ARG A 104 41.95 20.79 19.60
N LEU A 105 41.47 20.89 18.37
CA LEU A 105 41.12 22.17 17.72
C LEU A 105 39.93 22.84 18.44
N GLU A 106 38.86 22.11 18.76
CA GLU A 106 37.71 22.61 19.52
C GLU A 106 38.15 23.16 20.90
N GLU A 107 38.94 22.40 21.65
CA GLU A 107 39.47 22.80 22.96
C GLU A 107 40.38 24.04 22.88
N ALA A 108 41.23 24.12 21.84
CA ALA A 108 42.07 25.29 21.58
C ALA A 108 41.25 26.53 21.19
N LEU A 109 40.22 26.38 20.35
CA LEU A 109 39.37 27.50 19.94
C LEU A 109 38.48 28.01 21.07
N PHE A 110 37.99 27.12 21.93
CA PHE A 110 37.30 27.52 23.16
C PHE A 110 38.23 28.31 24.08
N PHE A 111 39.48 27.87 24.26
CA PHE A 111 40.48 28.61 25.02
C PHE A 111 40.77 29.99 24.39
N LEU A 112 40.98 30.06 23.08
CA LEU A 112 41.25 31.33 22.40
C LEU A 112 40.04 32.29 22.51
N ALA A 113 38.82 31.83 22.29
CA ALA A 113 37.61 32.66 22.42
C ALA A 113 37.44 33.24 23.84
N GLY A 114 37.77 32.46 24.88
CA GLY A 114 37.72 32.92 26.27
C GLY A 114 38.86 33.88 26.66
N ASN A 115 40.06 33.70 26.11
CA ASN A 115 41.26 34.41 26.56
C ASN A 115 41.71 35.56 25.66
N CYS A 116 41.33 35.60 24.37
CA CYS A 116 41.74 36.69 23.46
C CYS A 116 41.21 38.05 23.93
N ASN A 117 39.93 38.15 24.31
CA ASN A 117 39.33 39.39 24.80
C ASN A 117 40.03 39.89 26.07
N LEU A 118 40.38 38.98 26.97
CA LEU A 118 41.05 39.29 28.23
C LEU A 118 42.52 39.71 28.00
N ALA A 119 43.21 39.08 27.05
CA ALA A 119 44.56 39.49 26.63
C ALA A 119 44.55 40.86 25.93
N ILE A 120 43.53 41.17 25.11
CA ILE A 120 43.34 42.51 24.51
C ILE A 120 43.14 43.54 25.63
N GLN A 121 42.26 43.27 26.60
CA GLN A 121 42.04 44.17 27.76
C GLN A 121 43.32 44.43 28.55
N TRP A 122 44.12 43.41 28.87
CA TRP A 122 45.38 43.62 29.58
C TRP A 122 46.43 44.39 28.77
N LEU A 123 46.41 44.28 27.43
CA LEU A 123 47.25 45.09 26.56
C LEU A 123 46.75 46.54 26.44
N GLU A 124 45.43 46.76 26.44
CA GLU A 124 44.81 48.09 26.55
C GLU A 124 45.20 48.75 27.89
N ASP A 125 45.01 48.06 29.03
CA ASP A 125 45.42 48.51 30.37
C ASP A 125 46.93 48.89 30.44
N MET A 126 47.78 48.14 29.74
CA MET A 126 49.23 48.38 29.70
C MET A 126 49.58 49.60 28.85
N VAL A 127 48.93 49.78 27.70
CA VAL A 127 49.10 50.95 26.82
C VAL A 127 48.61 52.23 27.51
N ASP A 128 47.48 52.16 28.20
CA ASP A 128 46.93 53.30 28.95
C ASP A 128 47.87 53.69 30.12
N HIS A 129 48.39 52.72 30.87
CA HIS A 129 49.36 52.98 31.94
C HIS A 129 50.69 53.60 31.44
N LEU A 130 51.14 53.24 30.22
CA LEU A 130 52.31 53.86 29.58
C LEU A 130 52.04 55.31 29.13
N GLU A 131 50.82 55.62 28.71
CA GLU A 131 50.39 56.98 28.35
C GLU A 131 50.26 57.88 29.60
N GLU A 132 49.53 57.43 30.63
CA GLU A 132 49.32 58.15 31.89
C GLU A 132 50.64 58.58 32.56
N ASN A 133 51.67 57.74 32.47
CA ASN A 133 52.97 57.98 33.09
C ASN A 133 54.02 58.59 32.13
N SER A 134 53.64 58.91 30.88
CA SER A 134 54.52 59.50 29.85
C SER A 134 55.81 58.69 29.58
N LEU A 135 55.70 57.36 29.61
CA LEU A 135 56.84 56.44 29.60
C LEU A 135 57.30 56.02 28.18
N ALA A 136 56.43 56.21 27.18
CA ALA A 136 56.69 55.83 25.80
C ALA A 136 56.61 57.05 24.85
N ASP A 137 56.89 56.81 23.57
CA ASP A 137 56.67 57.81 22.53
C ASP A 137 55.19 57.84 22.08
N SER A 138 54.66 59.03 21.78
CA SER A 138 53.27 59.21 21.35
C SER A 138 52.99 58.57 19.99
N GLY A 139 53.97 58.55 19.08
CA GLY A 139 53.84 57.84 17.80
C GLY A 139 53.75 56.33 18.00
N PHE A 140 54.57 55.79 18.91
CA PHE A 140 54.55 54.37 19.26
C PHE A 140 53.23 53.94 19.93
N LEU A 141 52.71 54.73 20.88
CA LEU A 141 51.42 54.46 21.52
C LEU A 141 50.25 54.52 20.53
N ALA A 142 50.27 55.47 19.58
CA ALA A 142 49.26 55.54 18.51
C ALA A 142 49.29 54.30 17.60
N ILE A 143 50.47 53.79 17.26
CA ILE A 143 50.62 52.54 16.49
C ILE A 143 50.11 51.33 17.29
N LEU A 144 50.42 51.24 18.59
CA LEU A 144 49.91 50.16 19.45
C LEU A 144 48.39 50.19 19.58
N ARG A 145 47.78 51.36 19.82
CA ARG A 145 46.31 51.52 19.84
C ARG A 145 45.69 51.17 18.49
N GLY A 146 46.31 51.57 17.37
CA GLY A 146 45.85 51.18 16.03
C GLY A 146 45.82 49.66 15.82
N SER A 147 46.88 48.96 16.25
CA SER A 147 46.98 47.51 16.18
C SER A 147 45.97 46.80 17.10
N LEU A 148 45.79 47.27 18.34
CA LEU A 148 44.79 46.72 19.27
C LEU A 148 43.36 46.93 18.74
N LEU A 149 43.06 48.10 18.18
CA LEU A 149 41.76 48.41 17.60
C LEU A 149 41.48 47.59 16.33
N SER A 150 42.52 47.29 15.53
CA SER A 150 42.43 46.33 14.42
C SER A 150 42.14 44.91 14.91
N LEU A 151 42.80 44.45 15.98
CA LEU A 151 42.61 43.12 16.56
C LEU A 151 41.22 42.99 17.21
N LYS A 152 40.74 44.04 17.88
CA LYS A 152 39.40 44.12 18.48
C LYS A 152 38.27 44.10 17.44
N ASN A 153 38.53 44.66 16.26
CA ASN A 153 37.59 44.71 15.14
C ASN A 153 37.70 43.50 14.19
N SER A 154 38.59 42.52 14.45
CA SER A 154 38.70 41.35 13.58
C SER A 154 37.52 40.40 13.77
N SER A 155 36.53 40.50 12.89
CA SER A 155 35.34 39.62 12.87
C SER A 155 35.58 38.26 12.20
N SER A 156 36.80 37.96 11.78
CA SER A 156 37.18 36.68 11.17
C SER A 156 37.25 35.56 12.21
N PRO A 157 36.83 34.32 11.89
CA PRO A 157 37.05 33.16 12.74
C PRO A 157 38.54 33.02 13.13
N LEU A 158 38.81 32.72 14.40
CA LEU A 158 40.17 32.59 14.95
C LEU A 158 40.97 31.41 14.34
N ASP A 159 40.29 30.52 13.62
CA ASP A 159 40.82 29.36 12.90
C ASP A 159 40.88 29.54 11.38
N GLY A 160 40.54 30.72 10.85
CA GLY A 160 40.40 30.95 9.41
C GLY A 160 39.30 30.10 8.74
N GLY A 161 38.42 29.45 9.51
CA GLY A 161 37.42 28.50 9.03
C GLY A 161 37.90 27.04 8.94
N LEU A 162 39.08 26.70 9.47
CA LEU A 162 39.63 25.33 9.52
C LEU A 162 38.66 24.29 10.11
N LEU A 163 38.00 24.60 11.23
CA LEU A 163 36.99 23.76 11.86
C LEU A 163 35.80 23.54 10.90
N SER A 164 35.35 24.58 10.22
CA SER A 164 34.26 24.48 9.22
C SER A 164 34.62 23.59 8.03
N ALA A 165 35.91 23.54 7.65
CA ALA A 165 36.41 22.68 6.59
C ALA A 165 36.55 21.22 7.07
N ALA A 166 37.06 21.01 8.28
CA ALA A 166 37.18 19.69 8.89
C ALA A 166 35.82 19.03 9.14
N LEU A 167 34.84 19.77 9.66
CA LEU A 167 33.46 19.27 9.84
C LEU A 167 32.80 18.91 8.49
N ARG A 168 33.06 19.67 7.40
CA ARG A 168 32.59 19.32 6.05
C ARG A 168 33.25 18.03 5.51
N ARG A 169 34.51 17.75 5.87
CA ARG A 169 35.16 16.46 5.55
C ARG A 169 34.49 15.31 6.31
N LEU A 170 34.15 15.50 7.59
CA LEU A 170 33.38 14.52 8.37
C LEU A 170 31.97 14.28 7.83
N GLU A 171 31.24 15.32 7.41
CA GLU A 171 29.94 15.16 6.71
C GLU A 171 30.07 14.38 5.38
N SER A 172 31.18 14.58 4.67
CA SER A 172 31.48 13.87 3.43
C SER A 172 31.82 12.39 3.69
N GLU A 173 32.55 12.12 4.77
CA GLU A 173 32.85 10.76 5.23
C GLU A 173 31.59 10.03 5.75
N PHE A 174 30.72 10.73 6.48
CA PHE A 174 29.42 10.21 6.91
C PHE A 174 28.56 9.78 5.72
N ARG A 175 28.41 10.65 4.71
CA ARG A 175 27.71 10.29 3.46
C ARG A 175 28.35 9.08 2.77
N ARG A 176 29.68 9.06 2.68
CA ARG A 176 30.43 8.01 2.00
C ARG A 176 30.27 6.66 2.69
N LEU A 177 30.41 6.60 4.01
CA LEU A 177 30.21 5.38 4.81
C LEU A 177 28.78 4.85 4.68
N LEU A 178 27.77 5.73 4.63
CA LEU A 178 26.39 5.33 4.34
C LEU A 178 26.26 4.76 2.92
N ALA A 179 26.72 5.48 1.89
CA ALA A 179 26.56 5.08 0.50
C ALA A 179 27.33 3.80 0.13
N GLU A 180 28.56 3.61 0.62
CA GLU A 180 29.39 2.43 0.35
C GLU A 180 28.87 1.15 1.02
N ASN A 181 28.08 1.26 2.10
CA ASN A 181 27.63 0.12 2.90
C ASN A 181 26.11 -0.11 2.85
N SER A 182 25.33 0.81 2.26
CA SER A 182 23.88 0.65 2.12
C SER A 182 23.53 -0.06 0.81
N ALA A 183 23.30 -1.38 0.87
CA ALA A 183 22.77 -2.15 -0.24
C ALA A 183 21.22 -2.17 -0.22
N PRO A 184 20.54 -2.12 -1.39
CA PRO A 184 19.11 -2.41 -1.46
C PRO A 184 18.83 -3.85 -1.00
N LEU A 185 17.89 -4.02 -0.07
CA LEU A 185 17.36 -5.33 0.28
C LEU A 185 16.50 -5.84 -0.91
N ALA A 186 16.82 -7.02 -1.43
CA ALA A 186 16.03 -7.71 -2.43
C ALA A 186 15.10 -8.73 -1.77
N MET A 187 13.91 -8.94 -2.35
CA MET A 187 13.02 -10.02 -1.93
C MET A 187 13.58 -11.36 -2.45
N ALA A 188 13.85 -12.29 -1.54
CA ALA A 188 14.29 -13.64 -1.92
C ALA A 188 13.12 -14.42 -2.56
N PRO A 189 13.39 -15.28 -3.58
CA PRO A 189 12.35 -16.14 -4.13
C PRO A 189 11.82 -17.12 -3.06
N PRO A 190 10.55 -17.56 -3.16
CA PRO A 190 9.86 -18.32 -2.10
C PRO A 190 10.46 -19.70 -1.78
N SER A 191 11.47 -20.15 -2.54
CA SER A 191 12.24 -21.37 -2.31
C SER A 191 13.33 -21.26 -1.23
N LEU A 192 13.63 -20.06 -0.73
CA LEU A 192 14.59 -19.85 0.37
C LEU A 192 13.85 -19.53 1.68
N THR A 193 14.01 -20.43 2.67
CA THR A 193 13.30 -20.35 3.95
C THR A 193 13.44 -19.00 4.68
N HIS A 194 12.35 -18.58 5.34
CA HIS A 194 12.22 -17.32 6.08
C HIS A 194 13.29 -17.02 7.15
N HIS A 195 14.19 -17.96 7.46
CA HIS A 195 15.18 -17.83 8.53
C HIS A 195 16.43 -17.02 8.15
N HIS A 196 16.74 -16.86 6.85
CA HIS A 196 17.95 -16.13 6.43
C HIS A 196 17.79 -14.60 6.31
N LEU A 197 16.56 -14.07 6.24
CA LEU A 197 16.30 -12.62 6.13
C LEU A 197 16.22 -11.89 7.48
N LEU A 198 16.33 -12.60 8.61
CA LEU A 198 16.01 -12.06 9.94
C LEU A 198 17.16 -11.32 10.66
N LEU A 199 18.41 -11.41 10.18
CA LEU A 199 19.58 -11.20 11.05
C LEU A 199 20.72 -10.30 10.50
N THR A 200 20.67 -9.86 9.24
CA THR A 200 21.64 -8.86 8.75
C THR A 200 21.13 -7.45 9.02
N SER A 201 21.71 -6.75 10.01
CA SER A 201 21.56 -5.29 10.12
C SER A 201 21.94 -4.64 8.78
N PRO A 202 21.21 -3.62 8.29
CA PRO A 202 21.44 -2.99 6.99
C PRO A 202 22.82 -2.31 6.86
N LEU A 203 23.60 -2.21 7.94
CA LEU A 203 24.99 -1.79 7.95
C LEU A 203 25.82 -2.73 8.85
N PRO A 204 27.10 -3.01 8.51
CA PRO A 204 27.99 -3.73 9.41
C PRO A 204 28.19 -2.98 10.74
N ALA A 205 28.22 -3.68 11.87
CA ALA A 205 28.33 -3.07 13.20
C ALA A 205 29.55 -2.12 13.37
N ALA A 206 30.69 -2.48 12.76
CA ALA A 206 31.89 -1.64 12.75
C ALA A 206 31.72 -0.33 11.95
N VAL A 207 30.83 -0.29 10.96
CA VAL A 207 30.48 0.93 10.21
C VAL A 207 29.48 1.76 11.00
N LEU A 208 28.49 1.12 11.64
CA LEU A 208 27.54 1.80 12.53
C LEU A 208 28.25 2.53 13.68
N GLN A 209 29.24 1.88 14.32
CA GLN A 209 30.06 2.53 15.35
C GLN A 209 30.81 3.77 14.82
N LYS A 210 31.40 3.70 13.61
CA LYS A 210 32.06 4.86 12.98
C LYS A 210 31.08 5.99 12.70
N LEU A 211 29.89 5.66 12.21
CA LEU A 211 28.82 6.64 11.92
C LEU A 211 28.33 7.33 13.19
N VAL A 212 28.14 6.60 14.30
CA VAL A 212 27.77 7.17 15.60
C VAL A 212 28.85 8.14 16.10
N LEU A 213 30.14 7.76 16.07
CA LEU A 213 31.24 8.64 16.48
C LEU A 213 31.32 9.93 15.65
N ILE A 214 31.08 9.85 14.34
CA ILE A 214 31.02 11.04 13.47
C ILE A 214 29.80 11.89 13.82
N LEU A 215 28.63 11.26 14.01
CA LEU A 215 27.38 11.95 14.30
C LEU A 215 27.40 12.66 15.67
N GLU A 216 27.93 12.02 16.70
CA GLU A 216 28.14 12.64 18.02
C GLU A 216 28.97 13.91 17.91
N ARG A 217 30.07 13.87 17.12
CA ARG A 217 30.93 15.05 16.95
C ARG A 217 30.34 16.14 16.06
N LEU A 218 29.58 15.78 15.02
CA LEU A 218 28.84 16.75 14.22
C LEU A 218 27.69 17.37 15.03
N SER A 219 27.03 16.60 15.90
CA SER A 219 25.99 17.08 16.82
C SER A 219 26.55 18.09 17.83
N ALA A 220 27.70 17.79 18.45
CA ALA A 220 28.38 18.72 19.37
C ALA A 220 28.77 20.07 18.72
N ASN A 221 28.93 20.10 17.40
CA ASN A 221 29.22 21.31 16.61
C ASN A 221 27.98 21.94 15.95
N GLY A 222 26.76 21.54 16.36
CA GLY A 222 25.50 22.11 15.83
C GLY A 222 25.17 21.71 14.39
N ARG A 223 25.75 20.62 13.86
CA ARG A 223 25.58 20.16 12.47
C ARG A 223 24.59 19.00 12.30
N LEU A 224 23.91 18.59 13.38
CA LEU A 224 23.01 17.44 13.40
C LEU A 224 21.94 17.46 12.29
N GLU A 225 21.32 18.61 12.02
CA GLU A 225 20.30 18.76 10.97
C GLU A 225 20.85 18.44 9.56
N ASN A 226 22.09 18.84 9.26
CA ASN A 226 22.76 18.48 8.01
C ASN A 226 22.99 16.96 7.92
N CYS A 227 23.38 16.33 9.02
CA CYS A 227 23.58 14.87 9.09
C CYS A 227 22.28 14.11 8.87
N ILE A 228 21.18 14.53 9.51
CA ILE A 228 19.85 13.95 9.32
C ILE A 228 19.44 14.07 7.85
N ARG A 229 19.55 15.25 7.24
CA ARG A 229 19.22 15.45 5.82
C ARG A 229 20.05 14.57 4.87
N ILE A 230 21.34 14.37 5.17
CA ILE A 230 22.19 13.44 4.42
C ILE A 230 21.70 12.00 4.59
N TYR A 231 21.47 11.58 5.84
CA TYR A 231 21.01 10.23 6.17
C TYR A 231 19.66 9.92 5.51
N THR A 232 18.65 10.78 5.67
CA THR A 232 17.35 10.64 5.00
C THR A 232 17.52 10.50 3.49
N ALA A 233 18.30 11.38 2.84
CA ALA A 233 18.46 11.36 1.39
C ALA A 233 19.06 10.02 0.88
N GLU A 234 20.11 9.52 1.54
CA GLU A 234 20.72 8.23 1.17
C GLU A 234 19.78 7.05 1.46
N ARG A 235 19.14 6.99 2.65
CA ARG A 235 18.22 5.89 3.01
C ARG A 235 16.96 5.87 2.14
N VAL A 236 16.41 7.04 1.78
CA VAL A 236 15.29 7.15 0.81
C VAL A 236 15.70 6.63 -0.57
N SER A 237 16.94 6.88 -1.01
CA SER A 237 17.47 6.34 -2.27
C SER A 237 17.52 4.81 -2.24
N VAL A 238 18.05 4.24 -1.15
CA VAL A 238 18.16 2.79 -0.94
C VAL A 238 16.78 2.12 -0.87
N LEU A 239 15.86 2.68 -0.08
CA LEU A 239 14.48 2.19 0.03
C LEU A 239 13.75 2.23 -1.31
N ARG A 240 13.92 3.31 -2.09
CA ARG A 240 13.35 3.42 -3.44
C ARG A 240 13.92 2.37 -4.38
N ALA A 241 15.22 2.11 -4.33
CA ALA A 241 15.86 1.06 -5.14
C ALA A 241 15.34 -0.35 -4.76
N SER A 242 15.20 -0.64 -3.47
CA SER A 242 14.56 -1.89 -2.99
C SER A 242 13.13 -2.03 -3.52
N LEU A 243 12.30 -1.00 -3.39
CA LEU A 243 10.91 -1.04 -3.85
C LEU A 243 10.79 -1.14 -5.38
N SER A 244 11.67 -0.47 -6.13
CA SER A 244 11.71 -0.55 -7.61
C SER A 244 12.05 -1.96 -8.09
N SER A 245 12.80 -2.74 -7.30
CA SER A 245 13.12 -4.14 -7.63
C SER A 245 11.90 -5.09 -7.61
N LEU A 246 10.79 -4.67 -7.00
CA LEU A 246 9.57 -5.47 -6.87
C LEU A 246 8.61 -5.35 -8.07
N ASP A 247 8.91 -4.50 -9.07
CA ASP A 247 8.00 -4.17 -10.18
C ASP A 247 6.60 -3.76 -9.68
N LEU A 248 6.48 -2.53 -9.18
CA LEU A 248 5.25 -2.03 -8.56
C LEU A 248 4.22 -1.48 -9.57
N ASP A 249 4.44 -1.67 -10.87
CA ASP A 249 3.55 -1.17 -11.94
C ASP A 249 2.11 -1.67 -11.82
N TYR A 250 1.91 -2.88 -11.28
CA TYR A 250 0.57 -3.43 -11.02
C TYR A 250 -0.20 -2.59 -9.99
N LEU A 251 0.48 -1.85 -9.12
CA LEU A 251 -0.19 -1.00 -8.13
C LEU A 251 -0.99 0.10 -8.81
N GLU A 252 -0.58 0.64 -9.96
CA GLU A 252 -1.26 1.79 -10.58
C GLU A 252 -2.40 1.37 -11.53
N LYS A 253 -2.32 0.20 -12.15
CA LYS A 253 -3.18 -0.24 -13.27
C LYS A 253 -4.67 -0.43 -12.94
N ILE A 254 -5.04 -0.66 -11.67
CA ILE A 254 -6.45 -0.86 -11.24
C ILE A 254 -7.36 0.35 -11.52
N ALA A 255 -6.83 1.53 -11.83
CA ALA A 255 -7.61 2.76 -11.89
C ALA A 255 -8.68 2.83 -13.00
N ASN A 256 -8.53 2.14 -14.14
CA ASN A 256 -9.38 2.36 -15.33
C ASN A 256 -9.78 1.07 -16.04
N SER A 257 -11.07 0.70 -15.97
CA SER A 257 -11.78 -0.31 -16.80
C SER A 257 -11.30 -1.77 -16.80
N GLU A 258 -10.05 -2.10 -16.46
CA GLU A 258 -9.49 -3.47 -16.58
C GLU A 258 -9.87 -4.41 -15.40
N LEU A 259 -11.09 -4.29 -14.86
CA LEU A 259 -11.64 -5.29 -13.93
C LEU A 259 -12.23 -6.53 -14.65
N ASP A 260 -12.26 -6.52 -15.99
CA ASP A 260 -12.88 -7.58 -16.80
C ASP A 260 -12.09 -8.91 -16.84
N ASP A 261 -10.78 -8.91 -16.59
CA ASP A 261 -9.97 -10.15 -16.58
C ASP A 261 -9.61 -10.59 -15.16
N VAL A 262 -10.54 -11.36 -14.57
CA VAL A 262 -10.52 -11.88 -13.18
C VAL A 262 -9.16 -12.42 -12.74
N ARG A 263 -8.43 -13.09 -13.64
CA ARG A 263 -7.12 -13.69 -13.34
C ARG A 263 -6.02 -12.65 -13.11
N SER A 264 -6.01 -11.58 -13.90
CA SER A 264 -5.02 -10.51 -13.77
C SER A 264 -5.14 -9.76 -12.43
N ILE A 265 -6.36 -9.72 -11.87
CA ILE A 265 -6.66 -9.15 -10.56
C ILE A 265 -6.14 -10.09 -9.46
N GLU A 266 -6.42 -11.40 -9.55
CA GLU A 266 -5.95 -12.39 -8.58
C GLU A 266 -4.41 -12.41 -8.45
N ASP A 267 -3.70 -12.36 -9.57
CA ASP A 267 -2.24 -12.23 -9.60
C ASP A 267 -1.79 -10.91 -8.94
N SER A 268 -2.47 -9.79 -9.23
CA SER A 268 -2.17 -8.48 -8.65
C SER A 268 -2.39 -8.41 -7.13
N PHE A 269 -3.43 -9.07 -6.62
CA PHE A 269 -3.70 -9.16 -5.17
C PHE A 269 -2.70 -10.06 -4.44
N THR A 270 -2.27 -11.15 -5.09
CA THR A 270 -1.23 -12.04 -4.56
C THR A 270 0.09 -11.28 -4.43
N ARG A 271 0.53 -10.59 -5.50
CA ARG A 271 1.70 -9.70 -5.47
C ARG A 271 1.56 -8.58 -4.44
N TRP A 272 0.40 -7.94 -4.33
CA TRP A 272 0.14 -6.89 -3.33
C TRP A 272 0.36 -7.41 -1.90
N ARG A 273 -0.22 -8.57 -1.57
CA ARG A 273 -0.13 -9.21 -0.25
C ARG A 273 1.32 -9.53 0.11
N GLU A 274 2.04 -10.19 -0.80
CA GLU A 274 3.43 -10.61 -0.61
C GLU A 274 4.38 -9.40 -0.49
N HIS A 275 4.25 -8.41 -1.38
CA HIS A 275 5.11 -7.23 -1.38
C HIS A 275 4.84 -6.32 -0.18
N LEU A 276 3.59 -6.20 0.28
CA LEU A 276 3.24 -5.43 1.48
C LEU A 276 3.79 -6.09 2.74
N GLU A 277 3.66 -7.42 2.87
CA GLU A 277 4.25 -8.16 3.99
C GLU A 277 5.78 -8.03 4.00
N PHE A 278 6.43 -8.14 2.83
CA PHE A 278 7.88 -7.92 2.70
C PHE A 278 8.29 -6.49 3.09
N ALA A 279 7.59 -5.48 2.57
CA ALA A 279 7.89 -4.08 2.85
C ALA A 279 7.75 -3.77 4.35
N VAL A 280 6.68 -4.22 5.00
CA VAL A 280 6.44 -3.97 6.43
C VAL A 280 7.41 -4.75 7.32
N LYS A 281 7.57 -6.06 7.11
CA LYS A 281 8.35 -6.93 8.02
C LYS A 281 9.85 -6.91 7.80
N HIS A 282 10.33 -6.49 6.64
CA HIS A 282 11.76 -6.46 6.32
C HIS A 282 12.27 -5.04 6.03
N LEU A 283 11.69 -4.33 5.04
CA LEU A 283 12.21 -3.00 4.68
C LEU A 283 12.01 -1.99 5.82
N PHE A 284 10.77 -1.66 6.17
CA PHE A 284 10.47 -0.66 7.20
C PHE A 284 10.94 -1.09 8.60
N GLU A 285 10.91 -2.39 8.91
CA GLU A 285 11.50 -2.93 10.14
C GLU A 285 13.02 -2.66 10.22
N SER A 286 13.76 -2.86 9.13
CA SER A 286 15.21 -2.61 9.11
C SER A 286 15.54 -1.13 9.22
N GLU A 287 14.80 -0.25 8.54
CA GLU A 287 14.97 1.21 8.64
C GLU A 287 14.61 1.74 10.03
N TYR A 288 13.53 1.23 10.65
CA TYR A 288 13.13 1.64 12.00
C TYR A 288 14.21 1.31 13.04
N LYS A 289 14.75 0.09 12.98
CA LYS A 289 15.88 -0.33 13.83
C LYS A 289 17.11 0.53 13.57
N LEU A 290 17.50 0.74 12.31
CA LEU A 290 18.67 1.55 11.96
C LEU A 290 18.52 3.01 12.42
N CYS A 291 17.35 3.63 12.26
CA CYS A 291 17.07 4.97 12.76
C CYS A 291 17.23 5.02 14.29
N SER A 292 16.64 4.06 15.00
CA SER A 292 16.74 3.97 16.47
C SER A 292 18.16 3.74 16.95
N GLU A 293 18.95 2.89 16.29
CA GLU A 293 20.34 2.58 16.68
C GLU A 293 21.30 3.74 16.39
N LEU A 294 21.19 4.39 15.24
CA LEU A 294 22.13 5.42 14.79
C LEU A 294 21.81 6.81 15.35
N LEU A 295 20.54 7.23 15.33
CA LEU A 295 20.12 8.56 15.77
C LEU A 295 19.72 8.59 17.26
N GLY A 296 19.35 7.45 17.85
CA GLY A 296 18.95 7.36 19.26
C GLY A 296 20.05 7.73 20.27
N ALA A 297 21.33 7.65 19.87
CA ALA A 297 22.46 8.12 20.68
C ALA A 297 22.57 9.66 20.73
N CYS A 298 21.97 10.39 19.79
CA CYS A 298 22.25 11.80 19.53
C CYS A 298 21.13 12.78 19.92
N GLY A 299 19.97 12.30 20.39
CA GLY A 299 18.84 13.16 20.70
C GLY A 299 17.63 12.43 21.30
N PRO A 300 16.53 13.16 21.57
CA PRO A 300 15.31 12.59 22.13
C PRO A 300 14.60 11.68 21.10
N PRO A 301 13.74 10.74 21.54
CA PRO A 301 13.12 9.75 20.66
C PRO A 301 12.35 10.33 19.47
N GLU A 302 11.77 11.53 19.64
CA GLU A 302 11.05 12.27 18.60
C GLU A 302 11.90 12.54 17.35
N LEU A 303 13.22 12.70 17.50
CA LEU A 303 14.12 13.04 16.40
C LEU A 303 14.29 11.87 15.42
N TRP A 304 14.58 10.68 15.93
CA TRP A 304 14.76 9.50 15.08
C TRP A 304 13.42 8.96 14.57
N MET A 305 12.33 9.08 15.35
CA MET A 305 10.97 8.77 14.88
C MET A 305 10.55 9.73 13.77
N GLY A 306 10.92 11.01 13.84
CA GLY A 306 10.70 12.00 12.78
C GLY A 306 11.45 11.63 11.49
N CYS A 307 12.73 11.29 11.61
CA CYS A 307 13.55 10.83 10.49
C CYS A 307 12.99 9.55 9.84
N PHE A 308 12.59 8.55 10.64
CA PHE A 308 11.93 7.35 10.13
C PHE A 308 10.62 7.69 9.41
N ALA A 309 9.79 8.59 9.96
CA ALA A 309 8.54 9.00 9.34
C ALA A 309 8.78 9.72 8.00
N GLU A 310 9.82 10.55 7.87
CA GLU A 310 10.19 11.21 6.62
C GLU A 310 10.61 10.18 5.54
N ILE A 311 11.42 9.18 5.93
CA ILE A 311 11.83 8.07 5.06
C ILE A 311 10.61 7.23 4.65
N ALA A 312 9.72 6.91 5.59
CA ALA A 312 8.55 6.06 5.37
C ALA A 312 7.42 6.74 4.57
N SER A 313 7.28 8.06 4.66
CA SER A 313 6.22 8.83 3.97
C SER A 313 6.49 9.01 2.48
N GLN A 314 7.70 8.69 2.02
CA GLN A 314 8.01 8.51 0.59
C GLN A 314 7.07 7.46 -0.04
N PRO A 315 6.89 7.45 -1.38
CA PRO A 315 5.79 6.74 -2.03
C PRO A 315 5.66 5.21 -1.82
N GLY A 316 6.57 4.55 -1.09
CA GLY A 316 6.51 3.12 -0.78
C GLY A 316 5.23 2.68 -0.08
N ILE A 317 5.10 2.93 1.23
CA ILE A 317 3.93 2.44 1.99
C ILE A 317 2.62 3.09 1.50
N THR A 318 2.70 4.35 1.05
CA THR A 318 1.52 5.09 0.58
C THR A 318 1.00 4.57 -0.76
N ALA A 319 1.83 3.98 -1.63
CA ALA A 319 1.35 3.31 -2.84
C ALA A 319 0.53 2.04 -2.52
N PHE A 320 1.00 1.20 -1.58
CA PHE A 320 0.27 0.01 -1.14
C PHE A 320 -1.08 0.36 -0.49
N LEU A 321 -1.13 1.41 0.33
CA LEU A 321 -2.39 1.89 0.91
C LEU A 321 -3.32 2.48 -0.17
N ARG A 322 -2.80 3.27 -1.11
CA ARG A 322 -3.59 3.82 -2.25
C ARG A 322 -4.12 2.75 -3.19
N PHE A 323 -3.47 1.60 -3.33
CA PHE A 323 -4.01 0.44 -4.05
C PHE A 323 -5.30 -0.04 -3.39
N GLY A 324 -5.27 -0.32 -2.09
CA GLY A 324 -6.46 -0.70 -1.33
C GLY A 324 -7.57 0.35 -1.42
N MET A 325 -7.22 1.64 -1.35
CA MET A 325 -8.21 2.73 -1.49
C MET A 325 -8.92 2.69 -2.85
N ARG A 326 -8.19 2.48 -3.95
CA ARG A 326 -8.79 2.37 -5.29
C ARG A 326 -9.67 1.12 -5.45
N VAL A 327 -9.35 0.03 -4.77
CA VAL A 327 -10.25 -1.14 -4.67
C VAL A 327 -11.53 -0.79 -3.90
N THR A 328 -11.47 0.03 -2.83
CA THR A 328 -12.70 0.48 -2.16
C THR A 328 -13.57 1.39 -3.05
N GLU A 329 -12.95 2.10 -4.00
CA GLU A 329 -13.60 3.07 -4.90
C GLU A 329 -14.12 2.45 -6.21
N SER A 330 -13.83 1.17 -6.51
CA SER A 330 -14.37 0.47 -7.69
C SER A 330 -15.88 0.19 -7.58
N GLN A 331 -16.49 -0.31 -8.65
CA GLN A 331 -17.93 -0.63 -8.64
C GLN A 331 -18.27 -1.70 -7.59
N ASN A 332 -19.45 -1.59 -6.97
CA ASN A 332 -19.90 -2.59 -6.00
C ASN A 332 -20.42 -3.84 -6.72
N ASP A 333 -19.68 -4.93 -6.57
CA ASP A 333 -20.04 -6.25 -7.09
C ASP A 333 -19.64 -7.36 -6.08
N PRO A 334 -20.12 -8.60 -6.24
CA PRO A 334 -19.81 -9.70 -5.32
C PRO A 334 -18.32 -10.12 -5.27
N ILE A 335 -17.55 -9.93 -6.35
CA ILE A 335 -16.11 -10.24 -6.38
C ILE A 335 -15.35 -9.21 -5.54
N LYS A 336 -15.73 -7.93 -5.61
CA LYS A 336 -15.19 -6.86 -4.76
C LYS A 336 -15.29 -7.19 -3.27
N LEU A 337 -16.38 -7.80 -2.78
CA LEU A 337 -16.47 -8.22 -1.37
C LEU A 337 -15.32 -9.16 -0.98
N LEU A 338 -15.06 -10.20 -1.78
CA LEU A 338 -13.96 -11.14 -1.51
C LEU A 338 -12.61 -10.40 -1.46
N LYS A 339 -12.38 -9.48 -2.41
CA LYS A 339 -11.16 -8.65 -2.46
C LYS A 339 -11.03 -7.67 -1.29
N LEU A 340 -12.13 -7.12 -0.76
CA LEU A 340 -12.12 -6.33 0.47
C LEU A 340 -11.78 -7.19 1.69
N LEU A 341 -12.29 -8.42 1.78
CA LEU A 341 -11.95 -9.36 2.85
C LEU A 341 -10.45 -9.77 2.78
N GLU A 342 -9.89 -9.99 1.60
CA GLU A 342 -8.45 -10.24 1.41
C GLU A 342 -7.58 -9.06 1.88
N ILE A 343 -7.95 -7.82 1.54
CA ILE A 343 -7.27 -6.61 2.03
C ILE A 343 -7.36 -6.52 3.55
N PHE A 344 -8.55 -6.72 4.12
CA PHE A 344 -8.75 -6.68 5.57
C PHE A 344 -7.88 -7.72 6.29
N SER A 345 -7.90 -8.98 5.82
CA SER A 345 -7.11 -10.09 6.37
C SER A 345 -5.61 -9.78 6.34
N THR A 346 -5.11 -9.21 5.24
CA THR A 346 -3.71 -8.82 5.09
C THR A 346 -3.32 -7.68 6.04
N LEU A 347 -4.19 -6.67 6.21
CA LEU A 347 -3.95 -5.56 7.12
C LEU A 347 -4.04 -5.98 8.60
N ASP A 348 -4.96 -6.87 8.97
CA ASP A 348 -5.07 -7.36 10.35
C ASP A 348 -3.90 -8.30 10.71
N LYS A 349 -3.43 -9.14 9.78
CA LYS A 349 -2.18 -9.93 9.91
C LYS A 349 -0.96 -9.06 10.21
N LEU A 350 -0.89 -7.85 9.62
CA LEU A 350 0.21 -6.89 9.79
C LEU A 350 -0.06 -5.84 10.89
N ARG A 351 -1.21 -5.91 11.60
CA ARG A 351 -1.68 -4.87 12.52
C ARG A 351 -0.69 -4.53 13.63
N VAL A 352 0.00 -5.52 14.20
CA VAL A 352 0.98 -5.29 15.27
C VAL A 352 2.19 -4.53 14.73
N ASP A 353 2.68 -4.91 13.54
CA ASP A 353 3.80 -4.24 12.88
C ASP A 353 3.42 -2.81 12.47
N PHE A 354 2.24 -2.59 11.88
CA PHE A 354 1.74 -1.25 11.55
C PHE A 354 1.65 -0.33 12.79
N ASN A 355 1.12 -0.84 13.90
CA ASN A 355 1.01 -0.05 15.14
C ASN A 355 2.38 0.24 15.77
N ARG A 356 3.36 -0.67 15.63
CA ARG A 356 4.72 -0.48 16.15
C ARG A 356 5.53 0.50 15.31
N LEU A 357 5.51 0.37 13.98
CA LEU A 357 6.29 1.18 13.05
C LEU A 357 5.65 2.56 12.83
N PHE A 358 4.33 2.62 12.61
CA PHE A 358 3.62 3.85 12.21
C PHE A 358 2.67 4.41 13.27
N GLY A 359 2.67 3.86 14.50
CA GLY A 359 1.79 4.31 15.58
C GLY A 359 2.17 5.66 16.21
N GLY A 360 3.44 6.06 16.09
CA GLY A 360 4.01 7.29 16.66
C GLY A 360 3.45 8.58 16.05
N LYS A 361 3.58 9.70 16.79
CA LYS A 361 3.08 11.03 16.34
C LYS A 361 3.62 11.47 14.96
N PRO A 362 4.92 11.29 14.62
CA PRO A 362 5.44 11.73 13.33
C PRO A 362 4.83 10.98 12.12
N CYS A 363 4.40 9.73 12.28
CA CYS A 363 3.77 8.93 11.23
C CYS A 363 2.26 9.24 11.04
N GLY A 364 1.80 10.43 11.44
CA GLY A 364 0.39 10.80 11.49
C GLY A 364 -0.35 10.64 10.15
N GLU A 365 0.28 10.99 9.03
CA GLU A 365 -0.29 10.83 7.69
C GLU A 365 -0.52 9.35 7.34
N ILE A 366 0.53 8.51 7.45
CA ILE A 366 0.43 7.06 7.21
C ILE A 366 -0.65 6.45 8.10
N LYS A 367 -0.67 6.79 9.38
CA LYS A 367 -1.67 6.32 10.36
C LYS A 367 -3.10 6.72 9.98
N SER A 368 -3.30 7.93 9.47
CA SER A 368 -4.61 8.36 8.96
C SER A 368 -5.02 7.57 7.71
N LEU A 369 -4.13 7.40 6.73
CA LEU A 369 -4.37 6.62 5.52
C LEU A 369 -4.69 5.15 5.82
N THR A 370 -3.97 4.51 6.74
CA THR A 370 -4.26 3.13 7.16
C THR A 370 -5.62 3.02 7.85
N ARG A 371 -5.95 3.93 8.77
CA ARG A 371 -7.26 3.93 9.45
C ARG A 371 -8.41 4.16 8.46
N ASP A 372 -8.25 5.11 7.56
CA ASP A 372 -9.28 5.50 6.61
C ASP A 372 -9.48 4.40 5.54
N LEU A 373 -8.41 3.69 5.16
CA LEU A 373 -8.49 2.45 4.36
C LEU A 373 -9.24 1.35 5.10
N ILE A 374 -8.85 1.02 6.34
CA ILE A 374 -9.54 -0.01 7.15
C ILE A 374 -11.03 0.33 7.29
N LYS A 375 -11.36 1.61 7.52
CA LYS A 375 -12.75 2.07 7.57
C LYS A 375 -13.50 1.78 6.28
N ARG A 376 -12.99 2.23 5.13
CA ARG A 376 -13.63 2.03 3.82
C ARG A 376 -13.75 0.55 3.43
N VAL A 377 -12.77 -0.28 3.81
CA VAL A 377 -12.80 -1.72 3.58
C VAL A 377 -13.90 -2.38 4.41
N VAL A 378 -14.02 -2.05 5.69
CA VAL A 378 -15.07 -2.60 6.57
C VAL A 378 -16.47 -2.11 6.18
N ASP A 379 -16.63 -0.80 5.93
CA ASP A 379 -17.89 -0.22 5.50
C ASP A 379 -18.33 -0.81 4.16
N GLY A 380 -17.47 -0.77 3.14
CA GLY A 380 -17.76 -1.30 1.81
C GLY A 380 -18.02 -2.82 1.77
N ALA A 381 -17.32 -3.60 2.60
CA ALA A 381 -17.58 -5.03 2.70
C ALA A 381 -18.96 -5.32 3.32
N CYS A 382 -19.32 -4.60 4.39
CA CYS A 382 -20.64 -4.73 4.99
C CYS A 382 -21.75 -4.26 4.03
N ASP A 383 -21.56 -3.13 3.34
CA ASP A 383 -22.54 -2.59 2.40
C ASP A 383 -22.83 -3.58 1.26
N ILE A 384 -21.81 -4.19 0.66
CA ILE A 384 -22.00 -5.21 -0.39
C ILE A 384 -22.66 -6.48 0.18
N PHE A 385 -22.26 -6.93 1.37
CA PHE A 385 -22.84 -8.10 2.01
C PHE A 385 -24.33 -7.93 2.32
N TRP A 386 -24.74 -6.78 2.87
CA TRP A 386 -26.14 -6.48 3.17
C TRP A 386 -26.96 -6.14 1.91
N GLU A 387 -26.34 -5.56 0.87
CA GLU A 387 -26.99 -5.34 -0.43
C GLU A 387 -27.32 -6.67 -1.15
N LEU A 388 -26.62 -7.78 -0.85
CA LEU A 388 -26.81 -9.09 -1.49
C LEU A 388 -28.27 -9.59 -1.43
N LEU A 389 -28.90 -9.53 -0.26
CA LEU A 389 -30.29 -9.97 -0.07
C LEU A 389 -31.24 -9.19 -0.99
N VAL A 390 -31.15 -7.87 -0.95
CA VAL A 390 -31.98 -6.97 -1.77
C VAL A 390 -31.75 -7.23 -3.26
N GLN A 391 -30.50 -7.46 -3.68
CA GLN A 391 -30.19 -7.78 -5.08
C GLN A 391 -30.78 -9.12 -5.52
N VAL A 392 -30.85 -10.13 -4.63
CA VAL A 392 -31.54 -11.41 -4.90
C VAL A 392 -33.05 -11.21 -4.99
N GLU A 393 -33.66 -10.49 -4.06
CA GLU A 393 -35.10 -10.16 -4.09
C GLU A 393 -35.51 -9.40 -5.37
N LEU A 394 -34.67 -8.46 -5.84
CA LEU A 394 -34.94 -7.70 -7.06
C LEU A 394 -34.97 -8.57 -8.33
N GLN A 395 -34.26 -9.69 -8.37
CA GLN A 395 -34.32 -10.60 -9.53
C GLN A 395 -35.68 -11.29 -9.70
N ARG A 396 -36.56 -11.27 -8.69
CA ARG A 396 -37.93 -11.81 -8.75
C ARG A 396 -38.76 -11.24 -9.90
N GLN A 397 -38.46 -10.01 -10.35
CA GLN A 397 -39.15 -9.34 -11.46
C GLN A 397 -38.66 -9.78 -12.85
N MET A 398 -37.56 -10.54 -12.94
CA MET A 398 -37.04 -11.04 -14.22
C MET A 398 -37.89 -12.21 -14.74
N PRO A 399 -38.01 -12.39 -16.06
CA PRO A 399 -38.77 -13.51 -16.63
C PRO A 399 -38.11 -14.87 -16.29
N PRO A 400 -38.89 -15.93 -16.08
CA PRO A 400 -38.36 -17.24 -15.73
C PRO A 400 -37.58 -17.88 -16.89
N PRO A 401 -36.66 -18.82 -16.64
CA PRO A 401 -35.86 -19.46 -17.69
C PRO A 401 -36.73 -20.13 -18.77
N PRO A 402 -36.59 -19.77 -20.07
CA PRO A 402 -37.57 -20.16 -21.10
C PRO A 402 -37.65 -21.67 -21.38
N HIS A 403 -36.66 -22.44 -20.92
CA HIS A 403 -36.57 -23.89 -21.09
C HIS A 403 -36.88 -24.69 -19.82
N GLY A 404 -37.30 -24.04 -18.73
CA GLY A 404 -37.52 -24.69 -17.42
C GLY A 404 -36.23 -25.13 -16.72
N SER A 405 -35.06 -24.67 -17.17
CA SER A 405 -33.77 -24.95 -16.54
C SER A 405 -33.60 -24.20 -15.21
N VAL A 406 -32.64 -24.63 -14.39
CA VAL A 406 -32.23 -23.90 -13.18
C VAL A 406 -31.81 -22.46 -13.56
N PRO A 407 -32.21 -21.42 -12.80
CA PRO A 407 -31.76 -20.05 -13.02
C PRO A 407 -30.26 -19.90 -12.70
N LYS A 408 -29.49 -19.18 -13.54
CA LYS A 408 -28.06 -18.92 -13.27
C LYS A 408 -27.82 -18.27 -11.89
N LEU A 409 -28.75 -17.42 -11.44
CA LEU A 409 -28.72 -16.81 -10.11
C LEU A 409 -28.65 -17.85 -9.00
N ALA A 410 -29.35 -18.99 -9.14
CA ALA A 410 -29.36 -20.02 -8.12
C ALA A 410 -27.96 -20.61 -7.92
N THR A 411 -27.35 -21.10 -9.00
CA THR A 411 -25.99 -21.65 -9.00
C THR A 411 -24.96 -20.64 -8.52
N PHE A 412 -25.09 -19.37 -8.93
CA PHE A 412 -24.22 -18.29 -8.47
C PHE A 412 -24.35 -18.05 -6.96
N ILE A 413 -25.56 -17.84 -6.44
CA ILE A 413 -25.79 -17.54 -5.01
C ILE A 413 -25.39 -18.71 -4.12
N THR A 414 -25.69 -19.96 -4.51
CA THR A 414 -25.27 -21.14 -3.74
C THR A 414 -23.76 -21.30 -3.71
N GLY A 415 -23.06 -21.08 -4.83
CA GLY A 415 -21.60 -21.13 -4.87
C GLY A 415 -20.94 -19.98 -4.11
N TYR A 416 -21.50 -18.78 -4.22
CA TYR A 416 -20.99 -17.57 -3.57
C TYR A 416 -21.17 -17.61 -2.05
N CYS A 417 -22.35 -18.02 -1.56
CA CYS A 417 -22.58 -18.18 -0.12
C CYS A 417 -21.71 -19.30 0.48
N ASN A 418 -21.47 -20.40 -0.26
CA ASN A 418 -20.46 -21.39 0.14
C ASN A 418 -19.04 -20.78 0.23
N THR A 419 -18.65 -19.95 -0.74
CA THR A 419 -17.35 -19.24 -0.68
C THR A 419 -17.23 -18.34 0.55
N LEU A 420 -18.31 -17.63 0.94
CA LEU A 420 -18.35 -16.79 2.14
C LEU A 420 -18.38 -17.59 3.46
N LEU A 421 -18.91 -18.82 3.45
CA LEU A 421 -18.98 -19.70 4.62
C LEU A 421 -17.72 -20.55 4.82
N GLY A 422 -16.91 -20.74 3.78
CA GLY A 422 -15.67 -21.49 3.85
C GLY A 422 -14.62 -20.87 4.79
N GLU A 423 -13.70 -21.72 5.24
CA GLU A 423 -12.65 -21.44 6.23
C GLU A 423 -11.85 -20.14 5.97
N GLU A 424 -11.61 -19.77 4.72
CA GLU A 424 -10.83 -18.58 4.35
C GLU A 424 -11.57 -17.26 4.62
N TYR A 425 -12.88 -17.21 4.36
CA TYR A 425 -13.64 -15.95 4.37
C TYR A 425 -14.55 -15.82 5.60
N ARG A 426 -15.11 -16.91 6.12
CA ARG A 426 -16.06 -16.86 7.25
C ARG A 426 -15.51 -16.19 8.51
N PRO A 427 -14.26 -16.48 8.98
CA PRO A 427 -13.71 -15.79 10.15
C PRO A 427 -13.50 -14.30 9.89
N VAL A 428 -12.99 -13.97 8.70
CA VAL A 428 -12.67 -12.60 8.27
C VAL A 428 -13.94 -11.75 8.15
N LEU A 429 -14.97 -12.26 7.47
CA LEU A 429 -16.27 -11.61 7.34
C LEU A 429 -16.94 -11.43 8.71
N THR A 430 -16.90 -12.45 9.57
CA THR A 430 -17.41 -12.35 10.95
C THR A 430 -16.73 -11.24 11.74
N GLN A 431 -15.40 -11.10 11.61
CA GLN A 431 -14.62 -10.05 12.26
C GLN A 431 -14.96 -8.66 11.69
N VAL A 432 -15.09 -8.52 10.37
CA VAL A 432 -15.50 -7.28 9.70
C VAL A 432 -16.89 -6.83 10.15
N LEU A 433 -17.86 -7.75 10.20
CA LEU A 433 -19.22 -7.47 10.67
C LEU A 433 -19.23 -7.06 12.15
N LYS A 434 -18.48 -7.76 13.02
CA LYS A 434 -18.30 -7.40 14.45
C LYS A 434 -17.74 -5.97 14.60
N ILE A 435 -16.75 -5.59 13.78
CA ILE A 435 -16.14 -4.26 13.81
C ILE A 435 -17.15 -3.18 13.38
N ASN A 436 -17.90 -3.37 12.30
CA ASN A 436 -18.89 -2.38 11.84
C ASN A 436 -19.99 -2.14 12.90
N HIS A 437 -20.55 -3.20 13.47
CA HIS A 437 -21.52 -3.07 14.57
C HIS A 437 -20.93 -2.35 15.79
N SER A 438 -19.65 -2.61 16.13
CA SER A 438 -18.98 -1.88 17.22
C SER A 438 -18.86 -0.38 16.95
N TRP A 439 -18.69 0.05 15.69
CA TRP A 439 -18.69 1.47 15.32
C TRP A 439 -20.09 2.11 15.37
N ARG A 440 -21.14 1.31 15.23
CA ARG A 440 -22.55 1.72 15.39
C ARG A 440 -23.06 1.66 16.84
N ASN A 441 -22.26 1.11 17.76
CA ASN A 441 -22.64 0.75 19.14
C ASN A 441 -23.73 -0.34 19.24
N GLU A 442 -23.77 -1.24 18.26
CA GLU A 442 -24.71 -2.37 18.18
C GLU A 442 -24.04 -3.67 18.67
N GLN A 443 -24.80 -4.58 19.28
CA GLN A 443 -24.28 -5.90 19.66
C GLN A 443 -24.36 -6.87 18.47
N PHE A 444 -23.22 -7.42 18.07
CA PHE A 444 -23.17 -8.48 17.06
C PHE A 444 -23.21 -9.86 17.73
N GLN A 445 -24.22 -10.67 17.40
CA GLN A 445 -24.23 -12.10 17.76
C GLN A 445 -23.65 -12.91 16.60
N GLU A 446 -22.93 -13.99 16.90
CA GLU A 446 -22.31 -14.84 15.87
C GLU A 446 -23.33 -15.53 14.95
N GLY A 447 -24.59 -15.64 15.39
CA GLY A 447 -25.71 -16.08 14.56
C GLY A 447 -26.12 -15.11 13.44
N HIS A 448 -25.77 -13.82 13.50
CA HIS A 448 -26.22 -12.84 12.50
C HIS A 448 -25.72 -13.14 11.08
N LEU A 449 -24.50 -13.69 10.93
CA LEU A 449 -23.97 -14.11 9.62
C LEU A 449 -24.76 -15.28 9.04
N ALA A 450 -25.04 -16.29 9.88
CA ALA A 450 -25.86 -17.43 9.53
C ALA A 450 -27.28 -17.00 9.11
N GLU A 451 -27.94 -16.20 9.95
CA GLU A 451 -29.29 -15.68 9.70
C GLU A 451 -29.36 -14.87 8.39
N ALA A 452 -28.38 -14.00 8.13
CA ALA A 452 -28.30 -13.24 6.89
C ALA A 452 -28.23 -14.15 5.65
N ILE A 453 -27.40 -15.20 5.68
CA ILE A 453 -27.25 -16.14 4.57
C ILE A 453 -28.49 -17.03 4.40
N LEU A 454 -29.11 -17.46 5.51
CA LEU A 454 -30.39 -18.19 5.48
C LEU A 454 -31.50 -17.34 4.84
N ASN A 455 -31.56 -16.03 5.14
CA ASN A 455 -32.50 -15.11 4.50
C ASN A 455 -32.23 -14.95 2.99
N VAL A 456 -30.96 -14.94 2.54
CA VAL A 456 -30.60 -14.94 1.11
C VAL A 456 -31.07 -16.21 0.40
N VAL A 457 -30.89 -17.39 1.02
CA VAL A 457 -31.38 -18.66 0.45
C VAL A 457 -32.91 -18.67 0.39
N LYS A 458 -33.58 -18.23 1.45
CA LYS A 458 -35.05 -18.13 1.49
C LYS A 458 -35.61 -17.17 0.43
N ALA A 459 -34.98 -16.01 0.23
CA ALA A 459 -35.37 -15.07 -0.83
C ALA A 459 -35.23 -15.70 -2.23
N LEU A 460 -34.24 -16.57 -2.43
CA LEU A 460 -34.04 -17.34 -3.66
C LEU A 460 -35.08 -18.46 -3.82
N GLU A 461 -35.52 -19.14 -2.75
CA GLU A 461 -36.66 -20.07 -2.78
C GLU A 461 -37.96 -19.36 -3.19
N GLU A 462 -38.26 -18.22 -2.56
CA GLU A 462 -39.42 -17.40 -2.91
C GLU A 462 -39.38 -16.91 -4.37
N ASN A 463 -38.19 -16.66 -4.92
CA ASN A 463 -38.02 -16.34 -6.34
C ASN A 463 -38.37 -17.54 -7.25
N PHE A 464 -38.07 -18.78 -6.86
CA PHE A 464 -38.50 -19.96 -7.62
C PHE A 464 -40.02 -20.08 -7.67
N GLU A 465 -40.69 -19.89 -6.53
CA GLU A 465 -42.15 -19.93 -6.46
C GLU A 465 -42.79 -18.82 -7.32
N GLU A 466 -42.25 -17.60 -7.34
CA GLU A 466 -42.76 -16.54 -8.22
C GLU A 466 -42.46 -16.80 -9.71
N TRP A 467 -41.25 -17.25 -10.05
CA TRP A 467 -40.88 -17.62 -11.42
C TRP A 467 -41.73 -18.76 -11.97
N SER A 468 -42.16 -19.71 -11.12
CA SER A 468 -43.04 -20.81 -11.52
C SER A 468 -44.39 -20.32 -12.06
N LYS A 469 -44.92 -19.20 -11.53
CA LYS A 469 -46.19 -18.58 -11.95
C LYS A 469 -46.07 -17.88 -13.30
N GLY A 470 -44.85 -17.59 -13.75
CA GLY A 470 -44.57 -16.95 -15.04
C GLY A 470 -44.66 -17.88 -16.25
N TYR A 471 -44.85 -19.19 -16.07
CA TYR A 471 -45.05 -20.15 -17.17
C TYR A 471 -46.52 -20.30 -17.55
N GLU A 472 -46.82 -20.24 -18.85
CA GLU A 472 -48.17 -20.51 -19.39
C GLU A 472 -48.57 -21.99 -19.25
N ASP A 473 -47.60 -22.90 -19.32
CA ASP A 473 -47.85 -24.35 -19.21
C ASP A 473 -47.53 -24.84 -17.78
N PRO A 474 -48.52 -25.34 -17.02
CA PRO A 474 -48.29 -25.82 -15.65
C PRO A 474 -47.35 -27.05 -15.58
N ALA A 475 -47.21 -27.80 -16.68
CA ALA A 475 -46.22 -28.88 -16.76
C ALA A 475 -44.79 -28.31 -16.86
N GLN A 476 -44.61 -27.14 -17.51
CA GLN A 476 -43.32 -26.45 -17.54
C GLN A 476 -42.96 -25.87 -16.17
N ALA A 477 -43.93 -25.27 -15.46
CA ALA A 477 -43.75 -24.80 -14.09
C ALA A 477 -43.33 -25.94 -13.15
N SER A 478 -43.99 -27.11 -13.26
CA SER A 478 -43.66 -28.30 -12.48
C SER A 478 -42.26 -28.84 -12.80
N LEU A 479 -41.86 -28.87 -14.07
CA LEU A 479 -40.50 -29.27 -14.48
C LEU A 479 -39.43 -28.29 -13.97
N PHE A 480 -39.73 -26.98 -13.97
CA PHE A 480 -38.85 -25.94 -13.44
C PHE A 480 -38.62 -26.11 -11.94
N LEU A 481 -39.67 -26.26 -11.14
CA LEU A 481 -39.55 -26.45 -9.69
C LEU A 481 -38.85 -27.78 -9.33
N MET A 482 -39.15 -28.86 -10.07
CA MET A 482 -38.41 -30.12 -9.97
C MET A 482 -36.91 -29.95 -10.20
N ASN A 483 -36.51 -29.20 -11.24
CA ASN A 483 -35.11 -28.88 -11.52
C ASN A 483 -34.46 -28.03 -10.41
N ALA A 484 -35.17 -26.99 -9.93
CA ALA A 484 -34.66 -26.05 -8.93
C ALA A 484 -34.42 -26.72 -7.56
N HIS A 485 -35.39 -27.48 -7.06
CA HIS A 485 -35.24 -28.21 -5.80
C HIS A 485 -34.23 -29.36 -5.90
N TRP A 486 -34.13 -30.03 -7.05
CA TRP A 486 -33.07 -31.02 -7.27
C TRP A 486 -31.67 -30.39 -7.24
N HIS A 487 -31.49 -29.22 -7.86
CA HIS A 487 -30.22 -28.49 -7.79
C HIS A 487 -29.87 -28.11 -6.35
N PHE A 488 -30.83 -27.60 -5.57
CA PHE A 488 -30.63 -27.31 -4.15
C PHE A 488 -30.22 -28.55 -3.36
N HIS A 489 -30.90 -29.68 -3.57
CA HIS A 489 -30.52 -30.92 -2.90
C HIS A 489 -29.10 -31.38 -3.28
N GLN A 490 -28.81 -31.44 -4.59
CA GLN A 490 -27.59 -32.06 -5.12
C GLN A 490 -26.32 -31.20 -4.94
N HIS A 491 -26.42 -29.87 -5.06
CA HIS A 491 -25.26 -28.96 -5.01
C HIS A 491 -25.00 -28.36 -3.62
N LEU A 492 -25.89 -28.56 -2.65
CA LEU A 492 -25.68 -28.13 -1.26
C LEU A 492 -25.28 -29.28 -0.33
N HIS A 493 -25.64 -30.53 -0.65
CA HIS A 493 -25.25 -31.70 0.13
C HIS A 493 -23.72 -31.81 0.27
N GLY A 494 -23.22 -31.80 1.51
CA GLY A 494 -21.78 -31.85 1.81
C GLY A 494 -21.03 -30.54 1.59
N THR A 495 -21.73 -29.39 1.62
CA THR A 495 -21.14 -28.04 1.56
C THR A 495 -21.46 -27.26 2.83
N ASP A 496 -20.66 -26.25 3.19
CA ASP A 496 -20.84 -25.43 4.40
C ASP A 496 -22.25 -24.79 4.48
N LEU A 497 -22.81 -24.40 3.33
CA LEU A 497 -24.17 -23.88 3.22
C LEU A 497 -25.22 -24.98 3.48
N GLY A 498 -24.97 -26.21 3.01
CA GLY A 498 -25.83 -27.36 3.30
C GLY A 498 -25.81 -27.76 4.78
N GLU A 499 -24.65 -27.71 5.43
CA GLU A 499 -24.53 -27.92 6.88
C GLU A 499 -25.29 -26.84 7.66
N LEU A 500 -25.21 -25.58 7.20
CA LEU A 500 -25.93 -24.45 7.80
C LEU A 500 -27.46 -24.58 7.67
N LEU A 501 -27.94 -25.04 6.51
CA LEU A 501 -29.37 -25.24 6.23
C LEU A 501 -29.94 -26.50 6.91
N GLY A 502 -29.09 -27.52 7.10
CA GLY A 502 -29.39 -28.74 7.82
C GLY A 502 -30.02 -29.86 6.98
N GLU A 503 -29.78 -31.08 7.43
CA GLU A 503 -30.23 -32.33 6.80
C GLU A 503 -31.75 -32.43 6.57
N GLU A 504 -32.56 -31.85 7.45
CA GLU A 504 -34.02 -31.87 7.31
C GLU A 504 -34.49 -30.98 6.15
N TRP A 505 -33.87 -29.82 5.95
CA TRP A 505 -34.15 -28.91 4.83
C TRP A 505 -33.71 -29.54 3.49
N LEU A 506 -32.51 -30.15 3.45
CA LEU A 506 -32.02 -30.89 2.29
C LEU A 506 -32.97 -32.06 1.93
N LYS A 507 -33.46 -32.80 2.92
CA LYS A 507 -34.49 -33.85 2.71
C LYS A 507 -35.81 -33.24 2.23
N GLY A 508 -36.21 -32.08 2.74
CA GLY A 508 -37.37 -31.33 2.26
C GLY A 508 -37.34 -31.12 0.75
N HIS A 509 -36.24 -30.62 0.20
CA HIS A 509 -36.09 -30.43 -1.25
C HIS A 509 -36.11 -31.71 -2.08
N ARG A 510 -35.64 -32.84 -1.54
CA ARG A 510 -35.83 -34.15 -2.20
C ARG A 510 -37.33 -34.48 -2.32
N HIS A 511 -38.11 -34.31 -1.25
CA HIS A 511 -39.56 -34.53 -1.29
C HIS A 511 -40.28 -33.56 -2.24
N TYR A 512 -39.90 -32.28 -2.28
CA TYR A 512 -40.47 -31.32 -3.23
C TYR A 512 -40.16 -31.73 -4.68
N ARG A 513 -38.92 -32.15 -4.98
CA ARG A 513 -38.53 -32.69 -6.28
C ARG A 513 -39.41 -33.88 -6.69
N ASP A 514 -39.64 -34.84 -5.80
CA ASP A 514 -40.48 -36.00 -6.09
C ASP A 514 -41.96 -35.63 -6.28
N TYR A 515 -42.47 -34.68 -5.49
CA TYR A 515 -43.81 -34.13 -5.65
C TYR A 515 -44.02 -33.44 -7.01
N TYR A 516 -43.08 -32.57 -7.42
CA TYR A 516 -43.17 -31.88 -8.70
C TYR A 516 -42.93 -32.82 -9.90
N MET A 517 -42.10 -33.85 -9.75
CA MET A 517 -41.96 -34.92 -10.72
C MET A 517 -43.29 -35.67 -10.96
N GLU A 518 -43.95 -36.10 -9.88
CA GLU A 518 -45.27 -36.74 -9.94
C GLU A 518 -46.32 -35.81 -10.56
N LEU A 519 -46.33 -34.53 -10.17
CA LEU A 519 -47.25 -33.52 -10.70
C LEU A 519 -47.09 -33.34 -12.22
N TYR A 520 -45.86 -33.21 -12.69
CA TYR A 520 -45.51 -33.12 -14.12
C TYR A 520 -45.93 -34.37 -14.90
N LEU A 521 -45.65 -35.58 -14.36
CA LEU A 521 -46.06 -36.85 -14.98
C LEU A 521 -47.58 -36.95 -15.09
N ARG A 522 -48.31 -36.52 -14.04
CA ARG A 522 -49.77 -36.49 -14.00
C ARG A 522 -50.39 -35.49 -14.99
N GLN A 523 -49.81 -34.31 -15.10
CA GLN A 523 -50.31 -33.27 -16.02
C GLN A 523 -50.09 -33.65 -17.49
N SER A 524 -48.95 -34.27 -17.80
CA SER A 524 -48.48 -34.50 -19.18
C SER A 524 -48.73 -35.94 -19.66
N TRP A 525 -48.07 -36.91 -19.02
CA TRP A 525 -47.88 -38.26 -19.59
C TRP A 525 -48.94 -39.27 -19.18
N ARG A 526 -49.48 -39.18 -17.96
CA ARG A 526 -50.44 -40.18 -17.42
C ARG A 526 -51.82 -40.18 -18.11
N LYS A 527 -52.12 -39.18 -18.94
CA LYS A 527 -53.34 -39.12 -19.75
C LYS A 527 -53.25 -40.00 -21.02
N LEU A 528 -52.06 -40.12 -21.61
CA LEU A 528 -51.82 -40.84 -22.87
C LEU A 528 -52.21 -42.34 -22.81
N PRO A 529 -51.89 -43.13 -21.76
CA PRO A 529 -52.30 -44.53 -21.65
C PRO A 529 -53.82 -44.77 -21.77
N GLY A 530 -54.65 -43.82 -21.35
CA GLY A 530 -56.12 -43.94 -21.43
C GLY A 530 -56.64 -43.98 -22.87
N LEU A 531 -55.91 -43.38 -23.82
CA LEU A 531 -56.23 -43.43 -25.26
C LEU A 531 -56.01 -44.83 -25.84
N LEU A 532 -55.17 -45.65 -25.20
CA LEU A 532 -54.86 -47.04 -25.57
C LEU A 532 -55.63 -48.07 -24.72
N SER A 533 -56.75 -47.65 -24.11
CA SER A 533 -57.62 -48.52 -23.30
C SER A 533 -58.31 -49.62 -24.13
N ARG A 534 -58.74 -50.68 -23.45
CA ARG A 534 -59.50 -51.81 -24.03
C ARG A 534 -61.02 -51.64 -23.89
N GLU A 535 -61.47 -50.69 -23.08
CA GLU A 535 -62.88 -50.38 -22.86
C GLU A 535 -63.54 -49.94 -24.17
N GLY A 536 -64.77 -50.39 -24.43
CA GLY A 536 -65.44 -50.22 -25.72
C GLY A 536 -65.03 -51.24 -26.81
N LEU A 537 -63.77 -51.68 -26.87
CA LEU A 537 -63.36 -52.77 -27.79
C LEU A 537 -63.91 -54.13 -27.32
N ALA A 538 -63.81 -54.41 -26.01
CA ALA A 538 -64.34 -55.65 -25.44
C ALA A 538 -65.87 -55.84 -25.60
N LEU A 539 -66.62 -54.73 -25.68
CA LEU A 539 -68.08 -54.75 -25.94
C LEU A 539 -68.40 -55.09 -27.40
N LEU A 540 -67.52 -54.74 -28.34
CA LEU A 540 -67.68 -55.08 -29.76
C LEU A 540 -67.29 -56.56 -30.01
N SER A 541 -66.29 -57.09 -29.31
CA SER A 541 -65.88 -58.49 -29.44
C SER A 541 -66.86 -59.50 -28.83
N SER A 542 -67.81 -59.11 -27.96
CA SER A 542 -68.79 -60.02 -27.36
C SER A 542 -70.17 -60.01 -28.04
N GLY A 543 -70.38 -59.16 -29.05
CA GLY A 543 -71.59 -59.14 -29.86
C GLY A 543 -71.54 -60.21 -30.96
N GLY A 544 -71.97 -61.43 -30.66
CA GLY A 544 -71.96 -62.53 -31.62
C GLY A 544 -72.95 -62.34 -32.77
N GLY A 545 -72.46 -62.23 -34.01
CA GLY A 545 -73.31 -62.32 -35.22
C GLY A 545 -72.77 -61.63 -36.48
N GLY A 546 -72.29 -62.43 -37.44
CA GLY A 546 -72.36 -62.11 -38.87
C GLY A 546 -71.58 -60.91 -39.44
N GLY A 547 -70.37 -61.16 -39.96
CA GLY A 547 -69.83 -60.51 -41.17
C GLY A 547 -69.42 -59.02 -41.15
N GLY A 548 -69.99 -58.17 -40.29
CA GLY A 548 -69.80 -56.70 -40.35
C GLY A 548 -68.85 -56.08 -39.31
N GLY A 549 -68.77 -56.66 -38.10
CA GLY A 549 -68.15 -56.00 -36.93
C GLY A 549 -66.66 -55.67 -37.05
N GLY A 550 -65.92 -56.40 -37.89
CA GLY A 550 -64.48 -56.22 -38.09
C GLY A 550 -64.08 -54.95 -38.86
N SER A 551 -65.03 -54.15 -39.36
CA SER A 551 -64.77 -52.80 -39.88
C SER A 551 -64.79 -51.78 -38.73
N THR A 552 -65.91 -51.73 -37.99
CA THR A 552 -66.11 -50.87 -36.81
C THR A 552 -65.05 -51.04 -35.72
N GLU A 553 -64.58 -52.27 -35.46
CA GLU A 553 -63.48 -52.48 -34.50
C GLU A 553 -62.14 -51.90 -35.02
N ARG A 554 -61.86 -52.07 -36.31
CA ARG A 554 -60.67 -51.49 -36.97
C ARG A 554 -60.69 -49.97 -36.95
N ASP A 555 -61.83 -49.34 -37.23
CA ASP A 555 -61.96 -47.90 -37.26
C ASP A 555 -61.82 -47.28 -35.85
N LEU A 556 -62.33 -47.96 -34.82
CA LEU A 556 -62.10 -47.55 -33.43
C LEU A 556 -60.62 -47.66 -33.03
N VAL A 557 -59.93 -48.74 -33.45
CA VAL A 557 -58.49 -48.94 -33.23
C VAL A 557 -57.67 -47.85 -33.92
N LYS A 558 -57.97 -47.54 -35.19
CA LYS A 558 -57.32 -46.47 -35.97
C LYS A 558 -57.51 -45.11 -35.30
N LYS A 559 -58.74 -44.77 -34.87
CA LYS A 559 -59.05 -43.51 -34.18
C LYS A 559 -58.28 -43.35 -32.88
N ARG A 560 -58.11 -44.43 -32.09
CA ARG A 560 -57.33 -44.44 -30.85
C ARG A 560 -55.83 -44.27 -31.08
N LEU A 561 -55.25 -44.99 -32.05
CA LEU A 561 -53.85 -44.83 -32.43
C LEU A 561 -53.55 -43.44 -32.98
N TRP A 562 -54.45 -42.90 -33.80
CA TRP A 562 -54.30 -41.55 -34.33
C TRP A 562 -54.31 -40.49 -33.22
N ALA A 563 -55.30 -40.54 -32.31
CA ALA A 563 -55.37 -39.63 -31.17
C ALA A 563 -54.18 -39.78 -30.19
N PHE A 564 -53.68 -41.01 -29.99
CA PHE A 564 -52.46 -41.25 -29.22
C PHE A 564 -51.22 -40.63 -29.88
N ASN A 565 -51.03 -40.85 -31.20
CA ASN A 565 -49.90 -40.30 -31.93
C ASN A 565 -49.93 -38.77 -31.95
N GLU A 566 -51.10 -38.16 -32.17
CA GLU A 566 -51.29 -36.70 -32.16
C GLU A 566 -50.94 -36.10 -30.79
N ALA A 567 -51.49 -36.66 -29.71
CA ALA A 567 -51.18 -36.20 -28.35
C ALA A 567 -49.72 -36.44 -27.95
N PHE A 568 -49.12 -37.57 -28.36
CA PHE A 568 -47.70 -37.86 -28.12
C PHE A 568 -46.79 -36.90 -28.91
N ASP A 569 -47.09 -36.65 -30.19
CA ASP A 569 -46.38 -35.68 -31.04
C ASP A 569 -46.45 -34.26 -30.46
N GLU A 570 -47.62 -33.84 -29.93
CA GLU A 570 -47.77 -32.52 -29.33
C GLU A 570 -46.91 -32.37 -28.06
N ILE A 571 -46.97 -33.36 -27.16
CA ILE A 571 -46.16 -33.41 -25.95
C ILE A 571 -44.67 -33.44 -26.31
N TYR A 572 -44.26 -34.32 -27.22
CA TYR A 572 -42.87 -34.40 -27.69
C TYR A 572 -42.38 -33.06 -28.28
N ARG A 573 -43.18 -32.41 -29.14
CA ARG A 573 -42.86 -31.10 -29.76
C ARG A 573 -42.69 -29.98 -28.73
N LYS A 574 -43.43 -30.00 -27.62
CA LYS A 574 -43.26 -29.07 -26.50
C LYS A 574 -42.03 -29.44 -25.65
N HIS A 575 -41.99 -30.67 -25.16
CA HIS A 575 -41.05 -31.14 -24.13
C HIS A 575 -39.61 -31.32 -24.66
N SER A 576 -39.43 -31.56 -25.97
CA SER A 576 -38.10 -31.55 -26.63
C SER A 576 -37.40 -30.19 -26.59
N ARG A 577 -38.10 -29.10 -26.22
CA ARG A 577 -37.55 -27.77 -26.00
C ARG A 577 -37.22 -27.47 -24.55
N TRP A 578 -37.62 -28.31 -23.61
CA TRP A 578 -37.34 -28.15 -22.19
C TRP A 578 -36.01 -28.81 -21.84
N VAL A 579 -35.36 -28.37 -20.76
CA VAL A 579 -34.03 -28.84 -20.37
C VAL A 579 -34.05 -29.30 -18.92
N ILE A 580 -33.53 -30.50 -18.68
CA ILE A 580 -33.18 -31.00 -17.34
C ILE A 580 -31.66 -31.06 -17.31
N PRO A 581 -30.96 -30.14 -16.61
CA PRO A 581 -29.50 -30.09 -16.63
C PRO A 581 -28.89 -31.39 -16.08
N GLU A 582 -29.34 -31.79 -14.89
CA GLU A 582 -28.81 -32.94 -14.17
C GLU A 582 -29.12 -34.26 -14.88
N LYS A 583 -28.07 -35.05 -15.10
CA LYS A 583 -28.17 -36.29 -15.88
C LYS A 583 -29.05 -37.32 -15.18
N ASP A 584 -28.85 -37.52 -13.89
CA ASP A 584 -29.51 -38.60 -13.14
C ASP A 584 -31.02 -38.37 -13.03
N LEU A 585 -31.43 -37.12 -12.73
CA LEU A 585 -32.84 -36.69 -12.76
C LEU A 585 -33.47 -36.87 -14.15
N ARG A 586 -32.73 -36.55 -15.22
CA ARG A 586 -33.22 -36.71 -16.60
C ARG A 586 -33.41 -38.18 -16.96
N GLU A 587 -32.46 -39.05 -16.60
CA GLU A 587 -32.53 -40.49 -16.89
C GLU A 587 -33.66 -41.16 -16.09
N GLU A 588 -33.79 -40.85 -14.80
CA GLU A 588 -34.90 -41.32 -13.96
C GLU A 588 -36.27 -40.91 -14.54
N LEU A 589 -36.44 -39.63 -14.91
CA LEU A 589 -37.70 -39.16 -15.48
C LEU A 589 -38.02 -39.82 -16.83
N CYS A 590 -37.04 -39.96 -17.71
CA CYS A 590 -37.21 -40.64 -18.99
C CYS A 590 -37.58 -42.11 -18.81
N ASN A 591 -36.98 -42.80 -17.84
CA ASN A 591 -37.33 -44.18 -17.49
C ASN A 591 -38.79 -44.27 -16.99
N LEU A 592 -39.22 -43.39 -16.08
CA LEU A 592 -40.60 -43.35 -15.59
C LEU A 592 -41.63 -43.07 -16.71
N ILE A 593 -41.30 -42.17 -17.65
CA ILE A 593 -42.15 -41.93 -18.84
C ILE A 593 -42.22 -43.19 -19.71
N ALA A 594 -41.09 -43.88 -19.92
CA ALA A 594 -41.04 -45.12 -20.67
C ALA A 594 -41.88 -46.23 -20.00
N GLU A 595 -41.79 -46.41 -18.68
CA GLU A 595 -42.61 -47.37 -17.92
C GLU A 595 -44.12 -47.08 -18.02
N ILE A 596 -44.51 -45.80 -18.01
CA ILE A 596 -45.91 -45.37 -18.17
C ILE A 596 -46.43 -45.72 -19.58
N LEU A 597 -45.64 -45.47 -20.63
CA LEU A 597 -46.11 -45.59 -22.03
C LEU A 597 -45.79 -46.92 -22.72
N VAL A 598 -44.53 -47.33 -22.71
CA VAL A 598 -43.98 -48.40 -23.56
C VAL A 598 -44.68 -49.75 -23.34
N PRO A 599 -44.98 -50.21 -22.12
CA PRO A 599 -45.71 -51.46 -21.91
C PRO A 599 -47.14 -51.42 -22.49
N ARG A 600 -47.83 -50.28 -22.35
CA ARG A 600 -49.23 -50.10 -22.78
C ARG A 600 -49.30 -50.06 -24.31
N TYR A 601 -48.41 -49.29 -24.94
CA TYR A 601 -48.24 -49.25 -26.39
C TYR A 601 -47.83 -50.62 -26.96
N ARG A 602 -46.90 -51.34 -26.31
CA ARG A 602 -46.48 -52.70 -26.72
C ARG A 602 -47.64 -53.70 -26.68
N ILE A 603 -48.45 -53.70 -25.63
CA ILE A 603 -49.62 -54.59 -25.52
C ILE A 603 -50.67 -54.23 -26.59
N TYR A 604 -50.95 -52.94 -26.78
CA TYR A 604 -51.91 -52.49 -27.77
C TYR A 604 -51.48 -52.86 -29.20
N MET A 605 -50.23 -52.58 -29.58
CA MET A 605 -49.68 -52.94 -30.89
C MET A 605 -49.60 -54.45 -31.10
N LYS A 606 -49.30 -55.26 -30.07
CA LYS A 606 -49.33 -56.73 -30.20
C LYS A 606 -50.73 -57.25 -30.52
N ASN A 607 -51.76 -56.67 -29.89
CA ASN A 607 -53.14 -57.15 -30.03
C ASN A 607 -53.84 -56.61 -31.29
N TYR A 608 -53.52 -55.37 -31.70
CA TYR A 608 -54.27 -54.65 -32.74
C TYR A 608 -53.43 -54.17 -33.93
N GLY A 609 -52.08 -54.17 -33.84
CA GLY A 609 -51.18 -53.80 -34.95
C GLY A 609 -51.44 -54.56 -36.26
N PRO A 610 -51.61 -55.91 -36.25
CA PRO A 610 -51.89 -56.68 -37.45
C PRO A 610 -53.20 -56.35 -38.19
N LEU A 611 -54.10 -55.57 -37.55
CA LEU A 611 -55.34 -55.07 -38.16
C LEU A 611 -55.14 -53.73 -38.90
N VAL A 612 -54.01 -53.05 -38.66
CA VAL A 612 -53.69 -51.70 -39.15
C VAL A 612 -52.51 -51.74 -40.13
N GLU A 613 -51.56 -52.65 -39.93
CA GLU A 613 -50.35 -52.83 -40.77
C GLU A 613 -50.63 -53.38 -42.18
N LYS A 614 -51.86 -53.85 -42.46
CA LYS A 614 -52.24 -54.48 -43.75
C LYS A 614 -52.78 -53.51 -44.82
N GLU A 615 -52.79 -52.20 -44.55
CA GLU A 615 -53.29 -51.17 -45.48
C GLU A 615 -52.18 -50.24 -45.97
N GLU A 616 -52.33 -49.68 -47.19
CA GLU A 616 -51.45 -48.65 -47.75
C GLU A 616 -51.32 -47.40 -46.84
N SER A 617 -52.30 -47.17 -45.96
CA SER A 617 -52.33 -46.05 -45.01
C SER A 617 -51.66 -46.34 -43.67
N ALA A 618 -51.07 -47.53 -43.45
CA ALA A 618 -50.50 -47.97 -42.17
C ALA A 618 -49.53 -46.96 -41.54
N HIS A 619 -48.74 -46.26 -42.36
CA HIS A 619 -47.79 -45.23 -41.94
C HIS A 619 -48.40 -44.05 -41.15
N LYS A 620 -49.71 -43.80 -41.26
CA LYS A 620 -50.43 -42.75 -40.51
C LYS A 620 -50.82 -43.17 -39.10
N TYR A 621 -50.86 -44.48 -38.82
CA TYR A 621 -51.40 -45.05 -37.57
C TYR A 621 -50.33 -45.82 -36.79
N ALA A 622 -49.48 -46.59 -37.47
CA ALA A 622 -48.33 -47.29 -36.90
C ALA A 622 -47.04 -46.45 -37.03
N LYS A 623 -47.10 -45.18 -36.62
CA LYS A 623 -46.04 -44.17 -36.84
C LYS A 623 -44.74 -44.50 -36.10
N HIS A 624 -44.83 -45.13 -34.92
CA HIS A 624 -43.69 -45.45 -34.07
C HIS A 624 -43.59 -46.95 -33.79
N THR A 625 -42.40 -47.54 -33.95
CA THR A 625 -42.12 -48.86 -33.39
C THR A 625 -41.91 -48.75 -31.88
N VAL A 626 -42.11 -49.84 -31.13
CA VAL A 626 -41.92 -49.84 -29.66
C VAL A 626 -40.51 -49.35 -29.27
N LYS A 627 -39.46 -49.79 -30.00
CA LYS A 627 -38.08 -49.34 -29.80
C LYS A 627 -37.86 -47.87 -30.20
N SER A 628 -38.54 -47.39 -31.25
CA SER A 628 -38.48 -45.99 -31.65
C SER A 628 -39.12 -45.08 -30.61
N LEU A 629 -40.27 -45.46 -30.04
CA LEU A 629 -40.94 -44.70 -28.98
C LEU A 629 -40.04 -44.56 -27.73
N GLU A 630 -39.44 -45.67 -27.31
CA GLU A 630 -38.49 -45.76 -26.19
C GLU A 630 -37.25 -44.88 -26.42
N SER A 631 -36.65 -44.97 -27.62
CA SER A 631 -35.51 -44.12 -28.01
C SER A 631 -35.87 -42.63 -28.09
N ILE A 632 -37.08 -42.29 -28.54
CA ILE A 632 -37.58 -40.90 -28.58
C ILE A 632 -37.74 -40.35 -27.17
N ILE A 633 -38.32 -41.13 -26.24
CA ILE A 633 -38.47 -40.74 -24.83
C ILE A 633 -37.09 -40.51 -24.19
N CYS A 634 -36.13 -41.40 -24.39
CA CYS A 634 -34.76 -41.25 -23.85
C CYS A 634 -33.98 -40.07 -24.47
N SER A 635 -34.45 -39.51 -25.60
CA SER A 635 -33.86 -38.32 -26.24
C SER A 635 -34.39 -36.99 -25.69
N LEU A 636 -35.41 -37.01 -24.82
CA LEU A 636 -36.01 -35.80 -24.27
C LEU A 636 -35.11 -35.07 -23.25
N PHE A 637 -35.42 -33.79 -23.05
CA PHE A 637 -34.80 -32.89 -22.06
C PHE A 637 -33.28 -32.65 -22.23
N GLN A 638 -32.72 -33.05 -23.37
CA GLN A 638 -31.31 -32.86 -23.70
C GLN A 638 -31.04 -31.42 -24.15
N HIS A 639 -29.87 -30.89 -23.80
CA HIS A 639 -29.41 -29.60 -24.28
C HIS A 639 -29.03 -29.70 -25.76
N SER A 640 -29.80 -29.07 -26.67
CA SER A 640 -29.37 -28.99 -28.07
C SER A 640 -28.26 -27.93 -28.21
N PRO A 641 -27.08 -28.25 -28.81
CA PRO A 641 -25.99 -27.29 -29.02
C PRO A 641 -26.25 -26.38 -30.25
N GLY A 642 -27.51 -26.08 -30.54
CA GLY A 642 -27.96 -25.47 -31.78
C GLY A 642 -28.36 -24.00 -31.62
N LYS A 643 -27.45 -23.09 -31.98
CA LYS A 643 -27.65 -21.64 -32.06
C LYS A 643 -27.95 -20.96 -30.72
N SER A 644 -26.88 -20.55 -30.05
CA SER A 644 -26.91 -19.38 -29.15
C SER A 644 -27.34 -18.15 -29.95
N SER A 645 -28.66 -17.90 -29.98
CA SER A 645 -29.18 -16.59 -30.36
C SER A 645 -28.54 -15.56 -29.43
N ARG A 646 -27.74 -14.65 -29.99
CA ARG A 646 -27.35 -13.41 -29.29
C ARG A 646 -28.59 -12.55 -29.15
N PHE A 647 -29.46 -12.90 -28.21
CA PHE A 647 -30.40 -11.93 -27.68
C PHE A 647 -29.55 -10.80 -27.08
N LYS A 648 -29.79 -9.58 -27.57
CA LYS A 648 -29.26 -8.39 -26.93
C LYS A 648 -29.93 -8.30 -25.57
N ASP A 649 -29.19 -8.65 -24.53
CA ASP A 649 -29.60 -8.34 -23.17
C ASP A 649 -29.87 -6.83 -23.11
N ARG A 650 -31.12 -6.49 -22.82
CA ARG A 650 -31.55 -5.12 -22.58
C ARG A 650 -30.89 -4.70 -21.27
N PRO A 651 -30.23 -3.53 -21.17
CA PRO A 651 -29.52 -3.16 -19.94
C PRO A 651 -30.50 -3.20 -18.76
N SER A 652 -30.29 -4.14 -17.84
CA SER A 652 -31.12 -4.36 -16.65
C SER A 652 -30.39 -3.79 -15.44
N ASN A 653 -31.10 -3.06 -14.58
CA ASN A 653 -30.54 -2.32 -13.44
C ASN A 653 -30.11 -3.24 -12.26
N GLY A 654 -29.18 -4.18 -12.48
CA GLY A 654 -28.74 -5.11 -11.44
C GLY A 654 -27.28 -5.50 -11.54
N LYS A 655 -26.45 -5.02 -10.60
CA LYS A 655 -25.01 -5.32 -10.46
C LYS A 655 -24.69 -6.81 -10.48
N VAL A 656 -25.61 -7.63 -9.97
CA VAL A 656 -25.47 -9.09 -9.90
C VAL A 656 -25.58 -9.74 -11.28
N ASN A 657 -26.33 -9.19 -12.24
CA ASN A 657 -26.55 -9.84 -13.54
C ASN A 657 -25.32 -9.82 -14.45
N ASP A 658 -24.49 -8.78 -14.39
CA ASP A 658 -23.25 -8.72 -15.16
C ASP A 658 -22.26 -9.79 -14.67
N VAL A 659 -22.13 -9.95 -13.34
CA VAL A 659 -21.29 -10.99 -12.72
C VAL A 659 -21.87 -12.39 -12.91
N VAL A 660 -23.19 -12.60 -12.78
CA VAL A 660 -23.84 -13.90 -13.04
C VAL A 660 -23.69 -14.35 -14.49
N ASN A 661 -23.50 -13.43 -15.43
CA ASN A 661 -23.23 -13.75 -16.83
C ASN A 661 -21.73 -13.95 -17.16
N ALA A 662 -20.82 -13.28 -16.43
CA ALA A 662 -19.38 -13.39 -16.63
C ALA A 662 -18.72 -14.53 -15.84
N ALA A 663 -19.19 -14.81 -14.63
CA ALA A 663 -18.49 -15.68 -13.68
C ALA A 663 -18.66 -17.17 -13.99
N ARG A 664 -17.54 -17.83 -14.27
CA ARG A 664 -17.42 -19.30 -14.25
C ARG A 664 -16.89 -19.74 -12.90
N PHE A 665 -17.77 -19.85 -11.90
CA PHE A 665 -17.42 -20.56 -10.68
C PHE A 665 -17.19 -22.03 -11.03
N HIS A 666 -15.93 -22.48 -10.92
CA HIS A 666 -15.59 -23.87 -11.08
C HIS A 666 -16.09 -24.63 -9.85
N HIS A 667 -17.15 -25.42 -10.02
CA HIS A 667 -17.53 -26.41 -9.01
C HIS A 667 -16.33 -27.36 -8.76
N PRO A 668 -15.92 -27.60 -7.51
CA PRO A 668 -15.18 -28.82 -7.21
C PRO A 668 -16.08 -30.00 -7.58
N ALA A 669 -15.51 -31.01 -8.24
CA ALA A 669 -16.27 -32.22 -8.56
C ALA A 669 -16.78 -32.85 -7.25
N PRO A 670 -18.03 -33.37 -7.21
CA PRO A 670 -18.52 -34.05 -6.03
C PRO A 670 -17.58 -35.21 -5.70
N ALA A 671 -17.18 -35.31 -4.43
CA ALA A 671 -16.38 -36.42 -3.95
C ALA A 671 -17.19 -37.70 -4.14
N VAL A 672 -16.75 -38.55 -5.07
CA VAL A 672 -17.31 -39.89 -5.26
C VAL A 672 -16.92 -40.72 -4.05
N VAL A 673 -17.91 -41.08 -3.24
CA VAL A 673 -17.82 -42.08 -2.17
C VAL A 673 -18.11 -43.46 -2.75
#